data_AF-A0A9N9TQW7-F1
#
_entry.id   AF-A0A9N9TQW7-F1
#
_cell.length_a   1.000
_cell.length_b   1.000
_cell.length_c   1.000
_cell.angle_alpha   90.00
_cell.angle_beta   90.00
_cell.angle_gamma   90.00
#
_symmetry.space_group_name_H-M   'P 1'
#
loop_
_entity.id
_entity.type
_entity.pdbx_description
1 polymer ?
#
loop_
_entity_poly.entity_id
_entity_poly.type
_entity_poly.pdbx_seq_one_letter_code
_entity_poly.pdbx_strand_id
1 'polypeptide(L)'
;MRNTFTFPKLDQLFDVSGISSDKVVVISIIGKSAYKSYGLKIKSIGRVIPSQDVKDQECVIEGSYDEESQTIYLHMCSPLDTDSLIKHYNEIRDKCESERNCDDFLAVYDDIKSMFARYLLFLFHVSHIIILSHPGSTLDTNYIQYFKAMDSLSQKMNDDITESLKNIDNISQEWASVGRFCTPRLIFYFEKCPSNINNVKKLEHNLEDKIYYILKKTRIISTTGCSLFAIPLNDEYVYIEEETRSTDRLDYMVKGLLSDCQPGGVMQIEVPYSSQPSSEKNFHKFLQVHIHQARTKGFDDTVTSGRHPHSQTMHFELPLLKQWINSSVMLYTLFTKRKLVNLLCTETRFSEQRCLKVLPLALARYQENLPSHYAKAEHEARLAIALALFRAQARGPAFQQYATQLEMDCQAHWENGRQQCEVASLTGNPCKLPKHSSDQDHLSGFIYKAICDCGRKVGAREDPYSVKQANRIFYQQISKECQCSKLERIIFPHYQKASKETQESDESSTEKDKKLSQEDTINKSEYLHGMLTLSSSPSLLPLYSSWSLVCLGASSLYSHNLGLSESHHPGFLSSTNYLLPWDVTVYSKSKQNWPHINKYATRGRRGRSTSSQPQFTVKVFIGVEYECSSGHRFMLSGPDRMLKAMPGSIVKDTGHKVAESDMPLYYPCACRAGKLAQLMRLHVVTPKAPVYCTLDPKAQPAPCAPIFVSTLDGPTKLTQSAYWIMRLPYIYVADKEPYPVNPAARLLQGVFGVTEMEQ
;
A
#
# COMPACT_ATOMS: atom_id res chain seq x y z
N MET A 1 24.23 -62.26 -6.81
CA MET A 1 22.90 -61.63 -6.54
C MET A 1 23.03 -60.15 -6.87
N ARG A 2 21.94 -59.39 -7.08
CA ARG A 2 22.05 -57.92 -7.28
C ARG A 2 21.77 -57.21 -5.98
N ASN A 3 22.76 -56.53 -5.42
CA ASN A 3 22.63 -55.78 -4.17
C ASN A 3 22.24 -54.34 -4.50
N THR A 4 21.05 -53.92 -4.11
CA THR A 4 20.52 -52.57 -4.37
C THR A 4 20.73 -51.67 -3.17
N PHE A 5 20.93 -50.37 -3.41
CA PHE A 5 21.20 -49.39 -2.35
C PHE A 5 20.70 -47.99 -2.73
N THR A 6 20.75 -47.05 -1.79
CA THR A 6 20.38 -45.65 -2.03
C THR A 6 21.39 -44.74 -1.34
N PHE A 7 22.02 -43.82 -2.05
CA PHE A 7 22.96 -42.89 -1.42
C PHE A 7 22.29 -42.03 -0.34
N PRO A 8 22.97 -41.76 0.80
CA PRO A 8 24.32 -42.21 1.18
C PRO A 8 24.37 -43.58 1.88
N LYS A 9 23.26 -44.32 2.00
CA LYS A 9 23.17 -45.60 2.72
C LYS A 9 23.75 -46.74 1.87
N LEU A 10 25.01 -47.07 2.12
CA LEU A 10 25.77 -48.11 1.41
C LEU A 10 26.09 -49.34 2.27
N ASP A 11 25.51 -49.46 3.47
CA ASP A 11 25.85 -50.49 4.47
C ASP A 11 25.80 -51.91 3.91
N GLN A 12 24.80 -52.19 3.06
CA GLN A 12 24.59 -53.51 2.44
C GLN A 12 25.72 -53.96 1.50
N LEU A 13 26.54 -53.03 1.02
CA LEU A 13 27.69 -53.37 0.17
C LEU A 13 28.90 -53.83 0.99
N PHE A 14 28.96 -53.52 2.29
CA PHE A 14 30.06 -53.95 3.16
C PHE A 14 30.04 -55.45 3.48
N ASP A 15 28.87 -56.08 3.38
CA ASP A 15 28.67 -57.50 3.69
C ASP A 15 28.97 -58.44 2.51
N VAL A 16 29.39 -57.88 1.36
CA VAL A 16 29.67 -58.66 0.14
C VAL A 16 31.05 -59.31 0.20
N SER A 17 31.12 -60.61 -0.11
CA SER A 17 32.32 -61.43 0.05
C SER A 17 33.56 -60.93 -0.73
N GLY A 18 33.38 -60.17 -1.82
CA GLY A 18 34.45 -59.67 -2.69
C GLY A 18 34.88 -58.22 -2.43
N ILE A 19 34.41 -57.55 -1.37
CA ILE A 19 34.60 -56.11 -1.15
C ILE A 19 36.07 -55.62 -1.17
N SER A 20 37.02 -56.47 -0.77
CA SER A 20 38.44 -56.12 -0.70
C SER A 20 39.23 -56.47 -1.96
N SER A 21 38.64 -57.21 -2.90
CA SER A 21 39.30 -57.71 -4.12
C SER A 21 38.65 -57.23 -5.42
N ASP A 22 37.38 -56.86 -5.38
CA ASP A 22 36.62 -56.53 -6.60
C ASP A 22 36.99 -55.15 -7.13
N LYS A 23 37.57 -55.13 -8.32
CA LYS A 23 37.78 -53.94 -9.13
C LYS A 23 36.51 -53.63 -9.91
N VAL A 24 35.92 -52.47 -9.65
CA VAL A 24 34.57 -52.16 -10.14
C VAL A 24 34.56 -51.15 -11.28
N VAL A 25 33.68 -51.38 -12.25
CA VAL A 25 33.32 -50.38 -13.27
C VAL A 25 32.03 -49.70 -12.82
N VAL A 26 31.98 -48.38 -12.93
CA VAL A 26 30.86 -47.57 -12.40
C VAL A 26 30.17 -46.85 -13.54
N ILE A 27 28.87 -47.08 -13.67
CA ILE A 27 28.02 -46.58 -14.74
C ILE A 27 26.90 -45.74 -14.12
N SER A 28 26.86 -44.45 -14.46
CA SER A 28 25.82 -43.55 -13.98
C SER A 28 24.81 -43.23 -15.07
N ILE A 29 23.54 -43.26 -14.71
CA ILE A 29 22.41 -42.94 -15.57
C ILE A 29 21.82 -41.62 -15.07
N ILE A 30 21.96 -40.60 -15.90
CA ILE A 30 21.48 -39.24 -15.67
C ILE A 30 20.54 -38.85 -16.82
N GLY A 31 19.76 -37.78 -16.65
CA GLY A 31 18.90 -37.31 -17.72
C GLY A 31 17.50 -36.94 -17.26
N LYS A 32 16.58 -37.02 -18.22
CA LYS A 32 15.14 -36.83 -18.00
C LYS A 32 14.40 -38.09 -18.40
N SER A 33 13.24 -38.33 -17.81
CA SER A 33 12.39 -39.46 -18.13
C SER A 33 10.98 -39.01 -18.54
N ALA A 34 10.36 -39.79 -19.43
CA ALA A 34 9.01 -39.52 -19.93
C ALA A 34 7.93 -39.80 -18.87
N TYR A 35 6.73 -39.23 -19.04
CA TYR A 35 5.58 -39.56 -18.19
C TYR A 35 5.23 -41.07 -18.26
N LYS A 36 4.84 -41.66 -17.12
CA LYS A 36 4.56 -43.11 -16.94
C LYS A 36 5.78 -44.02 -17.07
N SER A 37 6.99 -43.48 -17.01
CA SER A 37 8.23 -44.28 -16.95
C SER A 37 8.58 -44.67 -15.52
N TYR A 38 7.88 -44.12 -14.52
CA TYR A 38 8.18 -44.23 -13.09
C TYR A 38 9.61 -43.78 -12.77
N GLY A 39 10.08 -42.73 -13.45
CA GLY A 39 11.43 -42.20 -13.32
C GLY A 39 12.53 -43.01 -14.02
N LEU A 40 12.21 -44.16 -14.63
CA LEU A 40 13.16 -45.01 -15.32
C LEU A 40 13.64 -44.36 -16.61
N LYS A 41 14.95 -44.06 -16.67
CA LYS A 41 15.61 -43.41 -17.81
C LYS A 41 16.04 -44.36 -18.93
N ILE A 42 16.21 -45.65 -18.63
CA ILE A 42 16.65 -46.66 -19.60
C ILE A 42 15.79 -47.91 -19.41
N LYS A 43 14.94 -48.21 -20.39
CA LYS A 43 14.01 -49.36 -20.34
C LYS A 43 14.75 -50.69 -20.25
N SER A 44 15.83 -50.83 -21.03
CA SER A 44 16.63 -52.05 -21.14
C SER A 44 17.41 -52.42 -19.87
N ILE A 45 17.61 -51.45 -18.96
CA ILE A 45 18.30 -51.62 -17.67
C ILE A 45 17.31 -51.57 -16.50
N GLY A 46 16.04 -51.23 -16.72
CA GLY A 46 15.03 -50.95 -15.68
C GLY A 46 14.68 -52.10 -14.71
N ARG A 47 15.18 -53.33 -14.93
CA ARG A 47 15.10 -54.44 -13.96
C ARG A 47 16.24 -54.44 -12.92
N VAL A 48 17.24 -53.58 -13.09
CA VAL A 48 18.42 -53.47 -12.22
C VAL A 48 18.18 -52.50 -11.07
N ILE A 49 17.27 -51.54 -11.25
CA ILE A 49 16.98 -50.48 -10.27
C ILE A 49 15.64 -50.83 -9.59
N PRO A 50 15.56 -50.81 -8.25
CA PRO A 50 14.35 -51.23 -7.55
C PRO A 50 13.16 -50.32 -7.90
N SER A 51 12.04 -50.92 -8.32
CA SER A 51 10.77 -50.21 -8.49
C SER A 51 10.06 -50.08 -7.14
N GLN A 52 10.65 -49.35 -6.19
CA GLN A 52 10.01 -49.12 -4.90
C GLN A 52 9.55 -47.66 -4.73
N ASP A 53 8.31 -47.52 -4.29
CA ASP A 53 7.74 -46.30 -3.73
C ASP A 53 8.44 -45.93 -2.41
N VAL A 54 9.65 -45.35 -2.46
CA VAL A 54 10.32 -44.70 -1.30
C VAL A 54 11.28 -43.64 -1.87
N LYS A 55 11.37 -42.36 -1.47
CA LYS A 55 11.32 -41.66 -0.17
C LYS A 55 10.93 -40.17 -0.38
N ASP A 56 10.67 -39.44 0.71
CA ASP A 56 10.33 -37.99 0.80
C ASP A 56 11.47 -37.02 0.40
N GLN A 57 12.43 -37.45 -0.42
CA GLN A 57 13.57 -36.62 -0.82
C GLN A 57 13.43 -36.16 -2.28
N GLU A 58 13.60 -34.86 -2.52
CA GLU A 58 13.43 -34.24 -3.85
C GLU A 58 14.38 -34.80 -4.92
N CYS A 59 15.60 -35.21 -4.54
CA CYS A 59 16.58 -35.81 -5.45
C CYS A 59 17.26 -37.00 -4.76
N VAL A 60 17.31 -38.15 -5.44
CA VAL A 60 17.78 -39.43 -4.89
C VAL A 60 18.69 -40.11 -5.91
N ILE A 61 19.74 -40.78 -5.44
CA ILE A 61 20.59 -41.64 -6.29
C ILE A 61 20.39 -43.08 -5.83
N GLU A 62 19.77 -43.88 -6.69
CA GLU A 62 19.57 -45.31 -6.52
C GLU A 62 20.75 -46.06 -7.12
N GLY A 63 21.20 -47.11 -6.45
CA GLY A 63 22.34 -47.89 -6.88
C GLY A 63 22.04 -49.38 -6.94
N SER A 64 22.73 -50.09 -7.81
CA SER A 64 22.75 -51.55 -7.86
C SER A 64 24.15 -52.04 -8.17
N TYR A 65 24.63 -52.98 -7.37
CA TYR A 65 25.87 -53.69 -7.62
C TYR A 65 25.59 -55.07 -8.21
N ASP A 66 26.18 -55.34 -9.37
CA ASP A 66 26.14 -56.64 -10.02
C ASP A 66 27.48 -57.35 -9.78
N GLU A 67 27.46 -58.35 -8.89
CA GLU A 67 28.65 -59.11 -8.47
C GLU A 67 29.29 -59.88 -9.64
N GLU A 68 28.48 -60.44 -10.54
CA GLU A 68 28.96 -61.27 -11.66
C GLU A 68 29.74 -60.43 -12.68
N SER A 69 29.22 -59.25 -13.00
CA SER A 69 29.87 -58.31 -13.91
C SER A 69 30.77 -57.30 -13.20
N GLN A 70 30.91 -57.39 -11.87
CA GLN A 70 31.58 -56.41 -10.99
C GLN A 70 31.29 -54.95 -11.41
N THR A 71 30.03 -54.66 -11.72
CA THR A 71 29.61 -53.36 -12.27
C THR A 71 28.61 -52.70 -11.32
N ILE A 72 28.83 -51.42 -11.05
CA ILE A 72 27.94 -50.58 -10.24
C ILE A 72 27.12 -49.72 -11.17
N TYR A 73 25.80 -49.80 -11.07
CA TYR A 73 24.86 -48.93 -11.75
C TYR A 73 24.34 -47.88 -10.78
N LEU A 74 24.45 -46.61 -11.12
CA LEU A 74 23.86 -45.49 -10.39
C LEU A 74 22.76 -44.85 -11.23
N HIS A 75 21.61 -44.56 -10.63
CA HIS A 75 20.47 -43.95 -11.28
C HIS A 75 20.04 -42.72 -10.50
N MET A 76 20.13 -41.55 -11.13
CA MET A 76 19.73 -40.29 -10.53
C MET A 76 18.26 -40.03 -10.77
N CYS A 77 17.45 -39.92 -9.71
CA CYS A 77 16.06 -39.47 -9.75
C CYS A 77 15.99 -38.03 -9.27
N SER A 78 15.38 -37.13 -10.05
CA SER A 78 15.33 -35.70 -9.73
C SER A 78 13.97 -35.08 -10.08
N PRO A 79 13.66 -33.85 -9.64
CA PRO A 79 12.42 -33.17 -10.03
C PRO A 79 12.37 -32.78 -11.52
N LEU A 80 13.43 -33.04 -12.30
CA LEU A 80 13.39 -32.92 -13.77
C LEU A 80 12.77 -34.14 -14.46
N ASP A 81 12.56 -35.23 -13.71
CA ASP A 81 11.80 -36.39 -14.16
C ASP A 81 10.31 -36.10 -14.03
N THR A 82 9.53 -36.45 -15.07
CA THR A 82 8.10 -36.07 -15.14
C THR A 82 7.31 -36.63 -13.95
N ASP A 83 7.51 -37.91 -13.62
CA ASP A 83 6.77 -38.56 -12.53
C ASP A 83 7.21 -38.03 -11.14
N SER A 84 8.50 -37.69 -10.98
CA SER A 84 9.02 -37.10 -9.74
C SER A 84 8.52 -35.67 -9.53
N LEU A 85 8.45 -34.86 -10.60
CA LEU A 85 7.88 -33.52 -10.56
C LEU A 85 6.41 -33.55 -10.13
N ILE A 86 5.63 -34.48 -10.67
CA ILE A 86 4.20 -34.65 -10.31
C ILE A 86 4.08 -35.05 -8.84
N LYS A 87 4.92 -35.97 -8.37
CA LYS A 87 4.92 -36.42 -6.97
C LYS A 87 5.18 -35.27 -5.99
N HIS A 88 6.19 -34.44 -6.27
CA HIS A 88 6.60 -33.34 -5.38
C HIS A 88 5.90 -32.00 -5.70
N TYR A 89 4.90 -31.99 -6.60
CA TYR A 89 4.25 -30.74 -7.03
C TYR A 89 3.64 -29.94 -5.87
N ASN A 90 2.97 -30.62 -4.94
CA ASN A 90 2.37 -29.97 -3.77
C ASN A 90 3.45 -29.34 -2.88
N GLU A 91 4.57 -30.02 -2.64
CA GLU A 91 5.66 -29.48 -1.84
C GLU A 91 6.32 -28.27 -2.51
N ILE A 92 6.51 -28.33 -3.84
CA ILE A 92 7.03 -27.20 -4.62
C ILE A 92 6.07 -26.01 -4.55
N ARG A 93 4.76 -26.25 -4.65
CA ARG A 93 3.73 -25.20 -4.49
C ARG A 93 3.78 -24.61 -3.09
N ASP A 94 3.82 -25.44 -2.06
CA ASP A 94 3.82 -24.98 -0.67
C ASP A 94 5.09 -24.18 -0.35
N LYS A 95 6.25 -24.53 -0.94
CA LYS A 95 7.47 -23.71 -0.87
C LYS A 95 7.29 -22.32 -1.51
N CYS A 96 6.64 -22.25 -2.67
CA CYS A 96 6.34 -20.95 -3.31
C CYS A 96 5.42 -20.07 -2.46
N GLU A 97 4.55 -20.65 -1.63
CA GLU A 97 3.58 -19.91 -0.79
C GLU A 97 4.11 -19.57 0.61
N SER A 98 5.05 -20.36 1.16
CA SER A 98 5.47 -20.27 2.57
C SER A 98 6.85 -19.61 2.78
N GLU A 99 7.77 -19.71 1.82
CA GLU A 99 9.11 -19.11 1.93
C GLU A 99 9.06 -17.63 1.49
N ARG A 100 8.86 -16.75 2.48
CA ARG A 100 8.75 -15.26 2.39
C ARG A 100 9.82 -14.51 1.58
N ASN A 101 10.82 -15.18 1.01
CA ASN A 101 11.90 -14.53 0.26
C ASN A 101 11.61 -14.36 -1.25
N CYS A 102 10.65 -15.11 -1.83
CA CYS A 102 10.04 -14.76 -3.11
C CYS A 102 8.79 -15.61 -3.40
N ASP A 103 7.66 -14.94 -3.61
CA ASP A 103 6.40 -15.54 -4.05
C ASP A 103 6.45 -15.96 -5.53
N ASP A 104 7.51 -16.64 -5.98
CA ASP A 104 7.72 -16.95 -7.40
C ASP A 104 8.41 -18.30 -7.63
N PHE A 105 7.83 -19.08 -8.55
CA PHE A 105 8.32 -20.39 -8.97
C PHE A 105 9.75 -20.37 -9.51
N LEU A 106 10.20 -19.28 -10.14
CA LEU A 106 11.51 -19.23 -10.79
C LEU A 106 12.67 -19.33 -9.79
N ALA A 107 12.51 -18.82 -8.57
CA ALA A 107 13.57 -18.95 -7.58
C ALA A 107 13.60 -20.35 -6.94
N VAL A 108 12.42 -20.94 -6.68
CA VAL A 108 12.34 -22.35 -6.27
C VAL A 108 12.92 -23.25 -7.36
N TYR A 109 12.68 -22.92 -8.63
CA TYR A 109 13.25 -23.63 -9.76
C TYR A 109 14.77 -23.47 -9.86
N ASP A 110 15.33 -22.30 -9.49
CA ASP A 110 16.78 -22.11 -9.40
C ASP A 110 17.44 -23.01 -8.34
N ASP A 111 16.76 -23.27 -7.23
CA ASP A 111 17.19 -24.27 -6.24
C ASP A 111 17.15 -25.69 -6.80
N ILE A 112 16.10 -26.04 -7.55
CA ILE A 112 15.98 -27.35 -8.23
C ILE A 112 17.12 -27.52 -9.24
N LYS A 113 17.39 -26.52 -10.10
CA LYS A 113 18.51 -26.53 -11.06
C LYS A 113 19.85 -26.68 -10.34
N SER A 114 20.05 -25.93 -9.25
CA SER A 114 21.29 -25.94 -8.47
C SER A 114 21.51 -27.27 -7.77
N MET A 115 20.45 -27.87 -7.22
CA MET A 115 20.47 -29.22 -6.68
C MET A 115 20.83 -30.24 -7.76
N PHE A 116 20.13 -30.21 -8.90
CA PHE A 116 20.39 -31.11 -10.02
C PHE A 116 21.86 -31.03 -10.48
N ALA A 117 22.40 -29.82 -10.65
CA ALA A 117 23.79 -29.62 -11.06
C ALA A 117 24.82 -30.18 -10.07
N ARG A 118 24.56 -30.07 -8.75
CA ARG A 118 25.45 -30.61 -7.71
C ARG A 118 25.48 -32.15 -7.72
N TYR A 119 24.31 -32.78 -7.87
CA TYR A 119 24.20 -34.23 -7.96
C TYR A 119 24.81 -34.76 -9.27
N LEU A 120 24.64 -34.04 -10.39
CA LEU A 120 25.37 -34.34 -11.61
C LEU A 120 26.88 -34.28 -11.38
N LEU A 121 27.39 -33.20 -10.79
CA LEU A 121 28.83 -33.06 -10.55
C LEU A 121 29.39 -34.20 -9.70
N PHE A 122 28.67 -34.63 -8.66
CA PHE A 122 29.03 -35.81 -7.88
C PHE A 122 29.19 -37.05 -8.76
N LEU A 123 28.20 -37.35 -9.61
CA LEU A 123 28.24 -38.52 -10.50
C LEU A 123 29.42 -38.47 -11.49
N PHE A 124 29.83 -37.28 -11.94
CA PHE A 124 31.00 -37.12 -12.81
C PHE A 124 32.34 -37.42 -12.10
N HIS A 125 32.40 -37.37 -10.77
CA HIS A 125 33.61 -37.70 -10.00
C HIS A 125 33.67 -39.18 -9.61
N VAL A 126 32.52 -39.87 -9.56
CA VAL A 126 32.43 -41.26 -9.07
C VAL A 126 32.13 -42.30 -10.15
N SER A 127 32.19 -41.94 -11.44
CA SER A 127 31.80 -42.81 -12.57
C SER A 127 32.89 -42.98 -13.61
N HIS A 128 32.88 -44.13 -14.28
CA HIS A 128 33.65 -44.37 -15.51
C HIS A 128 32.84 -44.02 -16.76
N ILE A 129 31.57 -44.43 -16.79
CA ILE A 129 30.68 -44.22 -17.93
C ILE A 129 29.45 -43.49 -17.42
N ILE A 130 29.02 -42.47 -18.15
CA ILE A 130 27.83 -41.70 -17.84
C ILE A 130 26.91 -41.75 -19.05
N ILE A 131 25.70 -42.24 -18.84
CA ILE A 131 24.66 -42.33 -19.86
C ILE A 131 23.69 -41.17 -19.62
N LEU A 132 23.61 -40.25 -20.58
CA LEU A 132 22.65 -39.16 -20.61
C LEU A 132 21.41 -39.61 -21.38
N SER A 133 20.35 -39.94 -20.65
CA SER A 133 19.05 -40.29 -21.21
C SER A 133 18.21 -39.06 -21.51
N HIS A 134 17.58 -39.07 -22.68
CA HIS A 134 16.59 -38.07 -23.06
C HIS A 134 15.36 -38.75 -23.69
N PRO A 135 14.13 -38.35 -23.29
CA PRO A 135 12.91 -39.01 -23.76
C PRO A 135 12.55 -38.66 -25.22
N GLY A 136 13.16 -37.60 -25.77
CA GLY A 136 13.03 -37.21 -27.18
C GLY A 136 14.14 -37.79 -28.06
N SER A 137 14.24 -37.28 -29.28
CA SER A 137 15.23 -37.68 -30.30
C SER A 137 16.32 -36.63 -30.57
N THR A 138 16.29 -35.52 -29.83
CA THR A 138 17.18 -34.36 -29.99
C THR A 138 17.93 -34.07 -28.70
N LEU A 139 19.14 -33.52 -28.84
CA LEU A 139 19.94 -33.07 -27.70
C LEU A 139 19.27 -31.87 -27.01
N ASP A 140 19.07 -31.96 -25.70
CA ASP A 140 18.65 -30.84 -24.88
C ASP A 140 19.82 -29.87 -24.65
N THR A 141 19.70 -28.67 -25.23
CA THR A 141 20.74 -27.64 -25.16
C THR A 141 20.89 -27.03 -23.76
N ASN A 142 19.94 -27.24 -22.84
CA ASN A 142 20.08 -26.78 -21.46
C ASN A 142 21.26 -27.45 -20.73
N TYR A 143 21.63 -28.69 -21.12
CA TYR A 143 22.81 -29.37 -20.57
C TYR A 143 24.11 -28.60 -20.83
N ILE A 144 24.17 -27.75 -21.86
CA ILE A 144 25.34 -26.87 -22.11
C ILE A 144 25.54 -25.91 -20.94
N GLN A 145 24.46 -25.35 -20.39
CA GLN A 145 24.52 -24.46 -19.23
C GLN A 145 24.93 -25.24 -17.97
N TYR A 146 24.37 -26.44 -17.78
CA TYR A 146 24.75 -27.33 -16.68
C TYR A 146 26.23 -27.71 -16.74
N PHE A 147 26.75 -28.13 -17.89
CA PHE A 147 28.17 -28.49 -18.03
C PHE A 147 29.10 -27.31 -17.74
N LYS A 148 28.78 -26.10 -18.21
CA LYS A 148 29.57 -24.90 -17.88
C LYS A 148 29.50 -24.54 -16.40
N ALA A 149 28.33 -24.67 -15.79
CA ALA A 149 28.14 -24.41 -14.36
C ALA A 149 28.87 -25.44 -13.50
N MET A 150 28.83 -26.71 -13.90
CA MET A 150 29.54 -27.82 -13.27
C MET A 150 31.05 -27.65 -13.36
N ASP A 151 31.59 -27.22 -14.50
CA ASP A 151 33.03 -27.01 -14.68
C ASP A 151 33.52 -25.89 -13.75
N SER A 152 32.79 -24.76 -13.72
CA SER A 152 33.08 -23.67 -12.78
C SER A 152 32.94 -24.09 -11.32
N LEU A 153 31.97 -24.95 -10.99
CA LEU A 153 31.77 -25.47 -9.62
C LEU A 153 32.88 -26.44 -9.22
N SER A 154 33.30 -27.33 -10.14
CA SER A 154 34.38 -28.29 -9.95
C SER A 154 35.69 -27.58 -9.63
N GLN A 155 36.03 -26.53 -10.39
CA GLN A 155 37.24 -25.74 -10.17
C GLN A 155 37.25 -25.04 -8.80
N LYS A 156 36.09 -24.53 -8.37
CA LYS A 156 35.94 -23.88 -7.05
C LYS A 156 36.02 -24.85 -5.88
N MET A 157 35.62 -26.12 -6.08
CA MET A 157 35.61 -27.15 -5.05
C MET A 157 36.84 -28.05 -5.10
N ASN A 158 37.77 -27.82 -6.02
CA ASN A 158 38.90 -28.72 -6.27
C ASN A 158 39.78 -28.94 -5.03
N ASP A 159 40.03 -27.87 -4.26
CA ASP A 159 40.82 -27.94 -3.02
C ASP A 159 40.10 -28.79 -1.96
N ASP A 160 38.80 -28.54 -1.75
CA ASP A 160 37.96 -29.30 -0.82
C ASP A 160 37.87 -30.79 -1.19
N ILE A 161 37.76 -31.09 -2.50
CA ILE A 161 37.71 -32.47 -3.04
C ILE A 161 39.04 -33.18 -2.80
N THR A 162 40.15 -32.50 -3.11
CA THR A 162 41.51 -33.04 -2.95
C THR A 162 41.83 -33.31 -1.48
N GLU A 163 41.50 -32.39 -0.58
CA GLU A 163 41.66 -32.56 0.87
C GLU A 163 40.81 -33.72 1.37
N SER A 164 39.57 -33.82 0.88
CA SER A 164 38.67 -34.91 1.24
C SER A 164 39.24 -36.28 0.87
N LEU A 165 39.68 -36.45 -0.37
CA LEU A 165 40.20 -37.73 -0.86
C LEU A 165 41.53 -38.14 -0.21
N LYS A 166 42.37 -37.17 0.17
CA LYS A 166 43.63 -37.45 0.90
C LYS A 166 43.41 -38.08 2.28
N ASN A 167 42.23 -37.86 2.89
CA ASN A 167 41.90 -38.41 4.20
C ASN A 167 41.45 -39.88 4.16
N ILE A 168 41.35 -40.48 2.97
CA ILE A 168 40.90 -41.86 2.80
C ILE A 168 42.10 -42.78 2.60
N ASP A 169 42.15 -43.84 3.39
CA ASP A 169 43.23 -44.82 3.32
C ASP A 169 43.29 -45.53 1.95
N ASN A 170 44.52 -45.73 1.46
CA ASN A 170 44.84 -46.50 0.24
C ASN A 170 44.28 -45.93 -1.08
N ILE A 171 44.07 -44.62 -1.22
CA ILE A 171 43.82 -43.97 -2.52
C ILE A 171 45.14 -43.61 -3.21
N SER A 172 45.23 -43.77 -4.53
CA SER A 172 46.40 -43.37 -5.32
C SER A 172 46.63 -41.84 -5.27
N GLN A 173 47.90 -41.41 -5.29
CA GLN A 173 48.23 -39.98 -5.27
C GLN A 173 47.70 -39.25 -6.51
N GLU A 174 47.57 -39.96 -7.64
CA GLU A 174 47.03 -39.44 -8.89
C GLU A 174 45.49 -39.25 -8.78
N TRP A 175 44.74 -40.21 -8.24
CA TRP A 175 43.31 -40.03 -7.96
C TRP A 175 43.09 -38.85 -6.99
N ALA A 176 43.83 -38.80 -5.87
CA ALA A 176 43.66 -37.73 -4.89
C ALA A 176 43.99 -36.34 -5.46
N SER A 177 45.01 -36.21 -6.32
CA SER A 177 45.43 -34.92 -6.91
C SER A 177 44.50 -34.41 -8.02
N VAL A 178 43.90 -35.32 -8.79
CA VAL A 178 42.96 -34.98 -9.88
C VAL A 178 41.52 -34.88 -9.36
N GLY A 179 41.22 -35.47 -8.20
CA GLY A 179 39.88 -35.49 -7.61
C GLY A 179 38.96 -36.62 -8.11
N ARG A 180 39.42 -37.44 -9.06
CA ARG A 180 38.67 -38.54 -9.70
C ARG A 180 39.60 -39.64 -10.19
N PHE A 181 39.09 -40.87 -10.25
CA PHE A 181 39.87 -42.04 -10.71
C PHE A 181 39.93 -42.16 -12.25
N CYS A 182 39.02 -41.51 -12.98
CA CYS A 182 39.10 -41.36 -14.43
C CYS A 182 38.29 -40.15 -14.92
N THR A 183 38.57 -39.69 -16.13
CA THR A 183 37.66 -38.79 -16.86
C THR A 183 36.53 -39.63 -17.47
N PRO A 184 35.26 -39.46 -17.04
CA PRO A 184 34.18 -40.33 -17.49
C PRO A 184 33.85 -40.15 -18.98
N ARG A 185 33.44 -41.24 -19.65
CA ARG A 185 32.86 -41.18 -21.00
C ARG A 185 31.39 -40.82 -20.95
N LEU A 186 30.97 -39.84 -21.74
CA LEU A 186 29.57 -39.45 -21.87
C LEU A 186 28.94 -40.13 -23.09
N ILE A 187 27.92 -40.95 -22.84
CA ILE A 187 27.12 -41.68 -23.83
C ILE A 187 25.72 -41.08 -23.86
N PHE A 188 25.13 -40.93 -25.05
CA PHE A 188 23.78 -40.38 -25.21
C PHE A 188 22.80 -41.49 -25.54
N TYR A 189 21.69 -41.53 -24.80
CA TYR A 189 20.60 -42.48 -25.00
C TYR A 189 19.30 -41.71 -25.29
N PHE A 190 18.68 -41.98 -26.43
CA PHE A 190 17.43 -41.37 -26.85
C PHE A 190 16.31 -42.42 -26.85
N GLU A 191 15.26 -42.20 -26.06
CA GLU A 191 14.17 -43.18 -25.89
C GLU A 191 13.22 -43.29 -27.10
N LYS A 192 13.21 -42.27 -27.97
CA LYS A 192 12.31 -42.20 -29.11
C LYS A 192 13.08 -41.94 -30.39
N CYS A 193 12.78 -42.75 -31.40
CA CYS A 193 13.16 -42.46 -32.77
C CYS A 193 12.11 -41.53 -33.43
N PRO A 194 12.51 -40.51 -34.21
CA PRO A 194 11.56 -39.71 -34.99
C PRO A 194 10.77 -40.57 -36.00
N SER A 195 9.48 -40.27 -36.19
CA SER A 195 8.64 -40.94 -37.19
C SER A 195 9.20 -40.73 -38.62
N ASN A 196 9.09 -41.73 -39.49
CA ASN A 196 9.54 -41.73 -40.90
C ASN A 196 11.05 -41.90 -41.17
N ILE A 197 11.79 -42.55 -40.27
CA ILE A 197 13.23 -42.81 -40.46
C ILE A 197 13.48 -44.30 -40.72
N ASN A 198 13.97 -44.61 -41.92
CA ASN A 198 14.26 -46.00 -42.35
C ASN A 198 15.67 -46.47 -41.97
N ASN A 199 16.59 -45.56 -41.62
CA ASN A 199 17.98 -45.89 -41.29
C ASN A 199 18.41 -45.18 -39.99
N VAL A 200 18.21 -45.86 -38.86
CA VAL A 200 18.51 -45.32 -37.52
C VAL A 200 20.01 -45.18 -37.29
N LYS A 201 20.83 -46.10 -37.80
CA LYS A 201 22.31 -46.01 -37.73
C LYS A 201 22.84 -44.72 -38.37
N LYS A 202 22.31 -44.33 -39.54
CA LYS A 202 22.66 -43.05 -40.17
C LYS A 202 22.26 -41.86 -39.30
N LEU A 203 21.13 -41.95 -38.59
CA LEU A 203 20.70 -40.89 -37.66
C LEU A 203 21.62 -40.80 -36.45
N GLU A 204 22.06 -41.92 -35.89
CA GLU A 204 23.02 -41.99 -34.78
C GLU A 204 24.32 -41.29 -35.15
N HIS A 205 24.96 -41.65 -36.28
CA HIS A 205 26.18 -40.99 -36.75
C HIS A 205 25.99 -39.48 -36.97
N ASN A 206 24.85 -39.07 -37.56
CA ASN A 206 24.55 -37.65 -37.73
C ASN A 206 24.36 -36.91 -36.39
N LEU A 207 23.83 -37.58 -35.37
CA LEU A 207 23.69 -37.02 -34.03
C LEU A 207 25.03 -36.94 -33.31
N GLU A 208 25.90 -37.95 -33.47
CA GLU A 208 27.28 -37.93 -32.98
C GLU A 208 28.00 -36.69 -33.51
N ASP A 209 28.05 -36.51 -34.84
CA ASP A 209 28.70 -35.36 -35.46
C ASP A 209 28.14 -34.01 -34.94
N LYS A 210 26.82 -33.92 -34.79
CA LYS A 210 26.15 -32.72 -34.26
C LYS A 210 26.51 -32.46 -32.80
N ILE A 211 26.45 -33.49 -31.95
CA ILE A 211 26.76 -33.39 -30.52
C ILE A 211 28.23 -32.97 -30.35
N TYR A 212 29.15 -33.64 -31.04
CA TYR A 212 30.56 -33.29 -31.02
C TYR A 212 30.80 -31.85 -31.47
N TYR A 213 30.18 -31.42 -32.58
CA TYR A 213 30.27 -30.04 -33.06
C TYR A 213 29.76 -29.03 -32.03
N ILE A 214 28.60 -29.29 -31.41
CA ILE A 214 28.01 -28.42 -30.38
C ILE A 214 28.94 -28.32 -29.17
N LEU A 215 29.43 -29.44 -28.64
CA LEU A 215 30.30 -29.48 -27.46
C LEU A 215 31.65 -28.78 -27.73
N LYS A 216 32.22 -28.97 -28.92
CA LYS A 216 33.46 -28.31 -29.35
C LYS A 216 33.27 -26.80 -29.53
N LYS A 217 32.20 -26.39 -30.22
CA LYS A 217 31.89 -24.98 -30.47
C LYS A 217 31.58 -24.22 -29.17
N THR A 218 30.95 -24.88 -28.21
CA THR A 218 30.63 -24.31 -26.89
C THR A 218 31.79 -24.35 -25.91
N ARG A 219 32.93 -24.94 -26.30
CA ARG A 219 34.17 -25.09 -25.51
C ARG A 219 34.00 -25.93 -24.24
N ILE A 220 33.08 -26.89 -24.24
CA ILE A 220 32.91 -27.84 -23.12
C ILE A 220 33.99 -28.91 -23.17
N ILE A 221 34.31 -29.38 -24.37
CA ILE A 221 35.45 -30.28 -24.62
C ILE A 221 36.63 -29.44 -25.13
N SER A 222 37.77 -29.51 -24.45
CA SER A 222 39.01 -28.80 -24.78
C SER A 222 40.13 -29.78 -25.05
N THR A 223 41.07 -29.38 -25.93
CA THR A 223 42.30 -30.12 -26.23
C THR A 223 43.35 -30.03 -25.11
N THR A 224 43.10 -29.25 -24.05
CA THR A 224 44.11 -28.87 -23.03
C THR A 224 43.97 -29.60 -21.68
N GLY A 225 43.35 -30.78 -21.64
CA GLY A 225 43.61 -31.76 -20.57
C GLY A 225 42.79 -31.69 -19.27
N CYS A 226 41.85 -30.76 -19.11
CA CYS A 226 40.98 -30.68 -17.91
C CYS A 226 39.49 -30.58 -18.28
N SER A 227 38.95 -31.55 -19.03
CA SER A 227 37.51 -31.60 -19.31
C SER A 227 36.74 -32.35 -18.23
N LEU A 228 35.48 -31.98 -18.01
CA LEU A 228 34.57 -32.71 -17.11
C LEU A 228 34.36 -34.17 -17.54
N PHE A 229 34.32 -34.41 -18.85
CA PHE A 229 34.11 -35.72 -19.46
C PHE A 229 34.83 -35.84 -20.80
N ALA A 230 34.91 -37.07 -21.30
CA ALA A 230 35.44 -37.42 -22.60
C ALA A 230 34.32 -37.92 -23.54
N ILE A 231 34.53 -37.73 -24.85
CA ILE A 231 33.66 -38.28 -25.90
C ILE A 231 34.48 -39.34 -26.65
N PRO A 232 33.98 -40.58 -26.79
CA PRO A 232 34.67 -41.63 -27.55
C PRO A 232 34.94 -41.20 -29.00
N LEU A 233 36.17 -41.41 -29.48
CA LEU A 233 36.57 -41.00 -30.84
C LEU A 233 36.33 -42.09 -31.90
N ASN A 234 36.54 -43.35 -31.52
CA ASN A 234 36.51 -44.50 -32.44
C ASN A 234 35.33 -45.45 -32.16
N ASP A 235 34.61 -45.23 -31.06
CA ASP A 235 33.51 -46.07 -30.60
C ASP A 235 32.19 -45.31 -30.70
N GLU A 236 31.10 -46.01 -31.03
CA GLU A 236 29.76 -45.44 -31.07
C GLU A 236 29.36 -44.94 -29.66
N TYR A 237 28.82 -43.72 -29.56
CA TYR A 237 28.45 -43.09 -28.29
C TYR A 237 27.04 -42.50 -28.27
N VAL A 238 26.29 -42.60 -29.37
CA VAL A 238 24.86 -42.28 -29.42
C VAL A 238 24.07 -43.56 -29.71
N TYR A 239 23.05 -43.81 -28.89
CA TYR A 239 22.09 -44.90 -29.08
C TYR A 239 20.66 -44.36 -29.12
N ILE A 240 19.90 -44.76 -30.13
CA ILE A 240 18.47 -44.46 -30.27
C ILE A 240 17.69 -45.75 -30.14
N GLU A 241 16.80 -45.80 -29.16
CA GLU A 241 15.86 -46.91 -28.99
C GLU A 241 14.86 -46.92 -30.16
N GLU A 242 14.84 -48.03 -30.88
CA GLU A 242 13.87 -48.27 -31.96
C GLU A 242 12.54 -48.65 -31.33
N GLU A 243 11.44 -48.06 -31.80
CA GLU A 243 10.09 -48.22 -31.24
C GLU A 243 9.71 -49.70 -31.08
N THR A 244 10.01 -50.24 -29.92
CA THR A 244 9.64 -51.59 -29.54
C THR A 244 9.11 -51.51 -28.11
N ARG A 245 7.82 -51.84 -27.99
CA ARG A 245 7.04 -51.97 -26.76
C ARG A 245 6.54 -50.65 -26.19
N SER A 246 5.22 -50.61 -25.99
CA SER A 246 4.52 -49.50 -25.35
C SER A 246 5.15 -49.16 -24.00
N THR A 247 5.35 -47.88 -23.73
CA THR A 247 5.80 -47.38 -22.42
C THR A 247 4.78 -47.72 -21.33
N ASP A 248 3.51 -47.81 -21.71
CA ASP A 248 2.45 -48.19 -20.80
C ASP A 248 2.48 -49.72 -20.57
N ARG A 249 2.81 -50.12 -19.34
CA ARG A 249 2.78 -51.52 -18.89
C ARG A 249 1.39 -52.12 -19.12
N LEU A 250 0.32 -51.34 -18.99
CA LEU A 250 -1.04 -51.80 -19.26
C LEU A 250 -1.25 -52.04 -20.75
N ASP A 251 -0.80 -51.13 -21.63
CA ASP A 251 -0.89 -51.33 -23.08
C ASP A 251 -0.09 -52.58 -23.51
N TYR A 252 1.06 -52.83 -22.89
CA TYR A 252 1.84 -54.04 -23.16
C TYR A 252 1.11 -55.31 -22.70
N MET A 253 0.58 -55.32 -21.47
CA MET A 253 -0.18 -56.45 -20.93
C MET A 253 -1.47 -56.69 -21.72
N VAL A 254 -2.17 -55.63 -22.14
CA VAL A 254 -3.39 -55.70 -22.94
C VAL A 254 -3.07 -56.21 -24.35
N LYS A 255 -1.98 -55.76 -24.98
CA LYS A 255 -1.51 -56.28 -26.27
C LYS A 255 -1.07 -57.73 -26.20
N GLY A 256 -0.38 -58.12 -25.11
CA GLY A 256 -0.05 -59.51 -24.82
C GLY A 256 -1.30 -60.36 -24.73
N LEU A 257 -2.28 -59.93 -23.92
CA LEU A 257 -3.57 -60.62 -23.77
C LEU A 257 -4.36 -60.68 -25.09
N LEU A 258 -4.36 -59.62 -25.89
CA LEU A 258 -4.96 -59.59 -27.23
C LEU A 258 -4.30 -60.61 -28.19
N SER A 259 -2.97 -60.76 -28.11
CA SER A 259 -2.22 -61.75 -28.88
C SER A 259 -2.54 -63.17 -28.42
N ASP A 260 -2.66 -63.38 -27.10
CA ASP A 260 -2.95 -64.69 -26.50
C ASP A 260 -4.38 -65.16 -26.80
N CYS A 261 -5.31 -64.25 -27.07
CA CYS A 261 -6.70 -64.56 -27.42
C CYS A 261 -6.93 -64.87 -28.92
N GLN A 262 -5.91 -64.82 -29.79
CA GLN A 262 -6.09 -65.13 -31.22
C GLN A 262 -6.12 -66.65 -31.51
N PRO A 263 -7.00 -67.15 -32.40
CA PRO A 263 -7.11 -68.58 -32.68
C PRO A 263 -5.84 -69.13 -33.35
N GLY A 264 -5.12 -70.00 -32.62
CA GLY A 264 -3.78 -70.46 -32.96
C GLY A 264 -2.72 -70.18 -31.89
N GLY A 265 -3.08 -69.41 -30.86
CA GLY A 265 -2.27 -69.20 -29.64
C GLY A 265 -2.18 -70.47 -28.80
N VAL A 266 -1.39 -71.44 -29.26
CA VAL A 266 -0.87 -72.49 -28.39
C VAL A 266 -0.13 -71.78 -27.26
N MET A 267 -0.41 -72.15 -26.00
CA MET A 267 0.41 -71.77 -24.85
C MET A 267 1.85 -72.22 -25.08
N GLN A 268 2.64 -71.42 -25.79
CA GLN A 268 4.06 -71.37 -25.56
C GLN A 268 4.21 -70.56 -24.27
N ILE A 269 4.09 -71.25 -23.13
CA ILE A 269 4.87 -70.84 -21.96
C ILE A 269 6.32 -71.06 -22.40
N GLU A 270 6.89 -70.10 -23.11
CA GLU A 270 8.32 -69.89 -23.01
C GLU A 270 8.55 -69.48 -21.56
N VAL A 271 9.26 -70.35 -20.84
CA VAL A 271 9.91 -70.06 -19.57
C VAL A 271 10.55 -68.65 -19.69
N PRO A 272 10.58 -67.79 -18.65
CA PRO A 272 10.95 -66.37 -18.78
C PRO A 272 12.38 -66.08 -19.28
N TYR A 273 13.11 -67.10 -19.68
CA TYR A 273 14.47 -67.07 -20.17
C TYR A 273 14.52 -67.39 -21.66
N SER A 274 14.85 -66.32 -22.40
CA SER A 274 15.60 -66.34 -23.65
C SER A 274 15.00 -67.05 -24.87
N SER A 275 14.11 -66.35 -25.57
CA SER A 275 14.19 -66.17 -27.03
C SER A 275 13.17 -65.13 -27.51
N GLN A 276 13.61 -63.93 -27.92
CA GLN A 276 12.83 -63.15 -28.88
C GLN A 276 13.64 -62.90 -30.15
N PRO A 277 13.02 -62.99 -31.34
CA PRO A 277 13.71 -63.02 -32.61
C PRO A 277 13.96 -61.60 -33.15
N SER A 278 15.08 -61.45 -33.86
CA SER A 278 15.39 -60.41 -34.86
C SER A 278 15.17 -58.93 -34.50
N SER A 279 16.10 -58.38 -33.73
CA SER A 279 16.70 -57.06 -33.98
C SER A 279 18.18 -57.17 -33.59
N GLU A 280 19.10 -56.94 -34.53
CA GLU A 280 20.55 -57.01 -34.26
C GLU A 280 21.01 -55.95 -33.24
N LYS A 281 20.19 -54.92 -33.00
CA LYS A 281 20.53 -53.75 -32.20
C LYS A 281 20.09 -53.92 -30.74
N ASN A 282 21.05 -54.13 -29.86
CA ASN A 282 20.82 -54.32 -28.42
C ASN A 282 21.65 -53.32 -27.60
N PHE A 283 21.00 -52.51 -26.77
CA PHE A 283 21.68 -51.52 -25.92
C PHE A 283 22.72 -52.15 -24.97
N HIS A 284 22.46 -53.35 -24.47
CA HIS A 284 23.43 -54.07 -23.64
C HIS A 284 24.71 -54.39 -24.42
N LYS A 285 24.60 -54.87 -25.67
CA LYS A 285 25.78 -55.11 -26.53
C LYS A 285 26.56 -53.83 -26.79
N PHE A 286 25.85 -52.73 -27.05
CA PHE A 286 26.44 -51.40 -27.23
C PHE A 286 27.21 -50.95 -25.99
N LEU A 287 26.62 -51.08 -24.79
CA LEU A 287 27.27 -50.69 -23.54
C LEU A 287 28.45 -51.60 -23.16
N GLN A 288 28.37 -52.90 -23.47
CA GLN A 288 29.42 -53.87 -23.18
C GLN A 288 30.76 -53.55 -23.85
N VAL A 289 30.74 -52.92 -25.04
CA VAL A 289 31.98 -52.46 -25.71
C VAL A 289 32.75 -51.49 -24.81
N HIS A 290 32.06 -50.50 -24.24
CA HIS A 290 32.66 -49.51 -23.34
C HIS A 290 33.09 -50.10 -22.00
N ILE A 291 32.30 -51.03 -21.44
CA ILE A 291 32.65 -51.73 -20.18
C ILE A 291 33.92 -52.58 -20.38
N HIS A 292 34.00 -53.32 -21.49
CA HIS A 292 35.15 -54.15 -21.80
C HIS A 292 36.42 -53.32 -21.99
N GLN A 293 36.31 -52.16 -22.65
CA GLN A 293 37.42 -51.23 -22.82
C GLN A 293 37.90 -50.64 -21.48
N ALA A 294 36.97 -50.24 -20.60
CA ALA A 294 37.29 -49.79 -19.26
C ALA A 294 38.05 -50.85 -18.45
N ARG A 295 37.69 -52.15 -18.59
CA ARG A 295 38.35 -53.25 -17.88
C ARG A 295 39.74 -53.61 -18.42
N THR A 296 39.97 -53.42 -19.71
CA THR A 296 41.17 -53.96 -20.38
C THR A 296 42.24 -52.90 -20.64
N LYS A 297 41.86 -51.78 -21.25
CA LYS A 297 42.80 -50.76 -21.77
C LYS A 297 42.68 -49.41 -21.06
N GLY A 298 41.53 -49.12 -20.44
CA GLY A 298 41.20 -47.78 -19.99
C GLY A 298 40.76 -46.86 -21.13
N PHE A 299 40.52 -45.59 -20.83
CA PHE A 299 40.05 -44.60 -21.80
C PHE A 299 41.19 -43.67 -22.26
N ASP A 300 41.43 -43.64 -23.57
CA ASP A 300 42.37 -42.70 -24.21
C ASP A 300 41.65 -41.97 -25.36
N ASP A 301 40.78 -41.05 -24.99
CA ASP A 301 39.91 -40.33 -25.93
C ASP A 301 40.42 -38.91 -26.24
N THR A 302 41.72 -38.65 -26.05
CA THR A 302 42.29 -37.31 -26.26
C THR A 302 42.65 -37.09 -27.73
N VAL A 303 42.19 -35.97 -28.30
CA VAL A 303 42.51 -35.58 -29.68
C VAL A 303 43.82 -34.77 -29.70
N THR A 304 44.98 -35.42 -29.82
CA THR A 304 46.24 -34.71 -30.05
C THR A 304 46.30 -34.13 -31.46
N SER A 305 46.00 -32.84 -31.59
CA SER A 305 46.28 -32.07 -32.82
C SER A 305 47.72 -31.52 -32.74
N GLY A 306 48.74 -32.33 -33.04
CA GLY A 306 50.12 -31.83 -33.11
C GLY A 306 51.21 -32.90 -33.06
N ARG A 307 52.33 -32.63 -33.77
CA ARG A 307 53.51 -33.50 -33.98
C ARG A 307 54.39 -33.73 -32.73
N HIS A 308 53.82 -33.82 -31.54
CA HIS A 308 54.55 -34.08 -30.30
C HIS A 308 53.89 -35.23 -29.50
N PRO A 309 54.49 -36.43 -29.47
CA PRO A 309 53.91 -37.62 -28.85
C PRO A 309 54.14 -37.71 -27.33
N HIS A 310 54.21 -36.58 -26.62
CA HIS A 310 54.47 -36.53 -25.17
C HIS A 310 53.43 -35.66 -24.43
N SER A 311 52.14 -35.88 -24.67
CA SER A 311 51.10 -35.38 -23.76
C SER A 311 50.68 -36.47 -22.78
N GLN A 312 50.66 -36.12 -21.50
CA GLN A 312 50.30 -36.98 -20.36
C GLN A 312 49.07 -37.83 -20.64
N THR A 313 49.20 -39.15 -20.47
CA THR A 313 48.07 -40.09 -20.44
C THR A 313 47.10 -39.66 -19.34
N MET A 314 45.81 -39.53 -19.66
CA MET A 314 44.79 -39.23 -18.65
C MET A 314 44.81 -40.33 -17.58
N HIS A 315 44.79 -39.92 -16.30
CA HIS A 315 44.72 -40.86 -15.18
C HIS A 315 43.50 -41.77 -15.31
N PHE A 316 43.71 -43.08 -15.25
CA PHE A 316 42.66 -44.09 -15.29
C PHE A 316 42.98 -45.20 -14.30
N GLU A 317 42.08 -45.42 -13.34
CA GLU A 317 42.21 -46.46 -12.33
C GLU A 317 40.87 -47.19 -12.14
N LEU A 318 40.92 -48.51 -11.96
CA LEU A 318 39.76 -49.30 -11.55
C LEU A 318 39.74 -49.38 -10.01
N PRO A 319 38.84 -48.66 -9.32
CA PRO A 319 38.81 -48.62 -7.87
C PRO A 319 38.38 -49.96 -7.29
N LEU A 320 38.90 -50.31 -6.11
CA LEU A 320 38.33 -51.40 -5.32
C LEU A 320 36.96 -50.99 -4.78
N LEU A 321 36.04 -51.95 -4.65
CA LEU A 321 34.70 -51.69 -4.12
C LEU A 321 34.74 -50.92 -2.78
N LYS A 322 35.61 -51.33 -1.85
CA LYS A 322 35.81 -50.64 -0.56
C LYS A 322 36.25 -49.18 -0.71
N GLN A 323 37.23 -48.91 -1.59
CA GLN A 323 37.74 -47.56 -1.83
C GLN A 323 36.64 -46.68 -2.45
N TRP A 324 35.91 -47.22 -3.42
CA TRP A 324 34.82 -46.50 -4.08
C TRP A 324 33.69 -46.14 -3.11
N ILE A 325 33.31 -47.04 -2.19
CA ILE A 325 32.30 -46.77 -1.15
C ILE A 325 32.74 -45.61 -0.28
N ASN A 326 33.95 -45.67 0.28
CA ASN A 326 34.46 -44.63 1.18
C ASN A 326 34.56 -43.26 0.49
N SER A 327 35.12 -43.22 -0.73
CA SER A 327 35.25 -42.00 -1.53
C SER A 327 33.89 -41.41 -1.90
N SER A 328 32.94 -42.24 -2.32
CA SER A 328 31.64 -41.77 -2.77
C SER A 328 30.78 -41.21 -1.63
N VAL A 329 30.79 -41.80 -0.43
CA VAL A 329 30.06 -41.27 0.73
C VAL A 329 30.59 -39.90 1.15
N MET A 330 31.90 -39.74 1.16
CA MET A 330 32.53 -38.48 1.52
C MET A 330 32.23 -37.38 0.49
N LEU A 331 32.42 -37.68 -0.80
CA LEU A 331 32.11 -36.74 -1.88
C LEU A 331 30.62 -36.41 -1.93
N TYR A 332 29.73 -37.38 -1.71
CA TYR A 332 28.29 -37.15 -1.65
C TYR A 332 27.95 -36.11 -0.59
N THR A 333 28.54 -36.21 0.60
CA THR A 333 28.33 -35.25 1.69
C THR A 333 28.83 -33.86 1.32
N LEU A 334 29.95 -33.75 0.60
CA LEU A 334 30.51 -32.47 0.16
C LEU A 334 29.60 -31.78 -0.89
N PHE A 335 29.18 -32.51 -1.93
CA PHE A 335 28.37 -31.95 -3.03
C PHE A 335 26.90 -31.71 -2.64
N THR A 336 26.36 -32.47 -1.67
CA THR A 336 24.96 -32.35 -1.25
C THR A 336 24.68 -31.13 -0.35
N LYS A 337 25.73 -30.48 0.20
CA LYS A 337 25.60 -29.21 0.93
C LYS A 337 24.84 -28.18 0.10
N ARG A 338 23.77 -27.60 0.66
CA ARG A 338 22.92 -26.60 -0.03
C ARG A 338 23.77 -25.38 -0.39
N LYS A 339 23.98 -25.19 -1.69
CA LYS A 339 24.66 -24.03 -2.26
C LYS A 339 24.01 -23.71 -3.60
N LEU A 340 23.62 -22.45 -3.77
CA LEU A 340 23.06 -21.95 -5.01
C LEU A 340 24.18 -21.87 -6.07
N VAL A 341 23.86 -22.30 -7.29
CA VAL A 341 24.78 -22.23 -8.43
C VAL A 341 24.40 -21.01 -9.26
N ASN A 342 24.92 -19.84 -8.88
CA ASN A 342 24.56 -18.53 -9.46
C ASN A 342 24.68 -18.39 -10.99
N LEU A 343 25.38 -19.32 -11.66
CA LEU A 343 25.46 -19.34 -13.13
C LEU A 343 24.17 -19.87 -13.78
N LEU A 344 23.38 -20.67 -13.06
CA LEU A 344 22.10 -21.24 -13.51
C LEU A 344 20.90 -20.36 -13.16
N CYS A 345 21.09 -19.39 -12.27
CA CYS A 345 20.08 -18.44 -11.79
C CYS A 345 19.95 -17.23 -12.73
N THR A 346 19.75 -17.47 -14.03
CA THR A 346 19.79 -16.40 -15.04
C THR A 346 18.59 -15.46 -14.95
N GLU A 347 17.41 -16.00 -14.66
CA GLU A 347 16.13 -15.31 -14.71
C GLU A 347 15.93 -14.41 -13.48
N THR A 348 16.23 -14.93 -12.28
CA THR A 348 16.21 -14.19 -11.02
C THR A 348 17.20 -13.02 -11.05
N ARG A 349 18.45 -13.27 -11.48
CA ARG A 349 19.48 -12.22 -11.62
C ARG A 349 19.10 -11.17 -12.66
N PHE A 350 18.51 -11.57 -13.78
CA PHE A 350 18.01 -10.61 -14.77
C PHE A 350 16.91 -9.72 -14.18
N SER A 351 15.98 -10.31 -13.42
CA SER A 351 14.93 -9.57 -12.72
C SER A 351 15.48 -8.56 -11.73
N GLU A 352 16.43 -8.97 -10.87
CA GLU A 352 17.10 -8.10 -9.91
C GLU A 352 17.79 -6.93 -10.60
N GLN A 353 18.62 -7.20 -11.62
CA GLN A 353 19.34 -6.17 -12.35
C GLN A 353 18.39 -5.19 -13.06
N ARG A 354 17.28 -5.71 -13.60
CA ARG A 354 16.27 -4.86 -14.23
C ARG A 354 15.58 -3.97 -13.21
N CYS A 355 15.18 -4.51 -12.05
CA CYS A 355 14.56 -3.75 -10.98
C CYS A 355 15.51 -2.67 -10.43
N LEU A 356 16.76 -3.03 -10.16
CA LEU A 356 17.81 -2.10 -9.70
C LEU A 356 18.03 -0.93 -10.67
N LYS A 357 17.95 -1.18 -11.97
CA LYS A 357 18.09 -0.12 -12.99
C LYS A 357 16.88 0.80 -13.06
N VAL A 358 15.67 0.27 -12.87
CA VAL A 358 14.42 1.03 -13.01
C VAL A 358 14.07 1.79 -11.73
N LEU A 359 14.43 1.26 -10.56
CA LEU A 359 14.17 1.88 -9.25
C LEU A 359 14.56 3.38 -9.18
N PRO A 360 15.80 3.79 -9.52
CA PRO A 360 16.18 5.20 -9.48
C PRO A 360 15.40 6.07 -10.49
N LEU A 361 14.97 5.50 -11.62
CA LEU A 361 14.13 6.22 -12.59
C LEU A 361 12.72 6.47 -12.04
N ALA A 362 12.14 5.49 -11.34
CA ALA A 362 10.86 5.63 -10.67
C ALA A 362 10.92 6.64 -9.52
N LEU A 363 11.99 6.61 -8.73
CA LEU A 363 12.24 7.60 -7.68
C LEU A 363 12.42 9.01 -8.24
N ALA A 364 13.20 9.17 -9.31
CA ALA A 364 13.34 10.46 -9.97
C ALA A 364 11.99 10.99 -10.49
N ARG A 365 11.14 10.10 -11.04
CA ARG A 365 9.80 10.46 -11.51
C ARG A 365 8.86 10.89 -10.39
N TYR A 366 8.98 10.28 -9.22
CA TYR A 366 8.28 10.70 -8.01
C TYR A 366 8.72 12.10 -7.56
N GLN A 367 10.03 12.36 -7.55
CA GLN A 367 10.65 13.60 -7.07
C GLN A 367 10.48 14.80 -8.01
N GLU A 368 10.01 14.57 -9.23
CA GLU A 368 9.90 15.58 -10.27
C GLU A 368 8.82 16.64 -9.95
N ASN A 369 9.24 17.91 -9.92
CA ASN A 369 8.38 19.09 -9.73
C ASN A 369 7.54 19.04 -8.43
N LEU A 370 8.11 18.51 -7.34
CA LEU A 370 7.45 18.50 -6.04
C LEU A 370 7.55 19.86 -5.33
N PRO A 371 6.47 20.32 -4.66
CA PRO A 371 6.53 21.43 -3.73
C PRO A 371 7.48 21.17 -2.54
N SER A 372 7.82 22.23 -1.80
CA SER A 372 8.62 22.10 -0.56
C SER A 372 7.96 21.15 0.44
N HIS A 373 6.64 21.29 0.60
CA HIS A 373 5.78 20.47 1.43
C HIS A 373 4.43 20.26 0.76
N TYR A 374 3.83 19.09 0.93
CA TYR A 374 2.59 18.71 0.26
C TYR A 374 1.77 17.72 1.08
N ALA A 375 0.46 17.70 0.80
CA ALA A 375 -0.53 16.84 1.44
C ALA A 375 -0.38 15.37 1.03
N LYS A 376 -0.95 14.48 1.83
CA LYS A 376 -0.97 13.04 1.62
C LYS A 376 -1.60 12.65 0.29
N ALA A 377 -2.64 13.35 -0.14
CA ALA A 377 -3.30 13.08 -1.42
C ALA A 377 -2.34 13.28 -2.62
N GLU A 378 -1.48 14.29 -2.60
CA GLU A 378 -0.47 14.50 -3.65
C GLU A 378 0.63 13.44 -3.56
N HIS A 379 1.06 13.06 -2.34
CA HIS A 379 1.99 11.94 -2.13
C HIS A 379 1.46 10.64 -2.77
N GLU A 380 0.23 10.25 -2.44
CA GLU A 380 -0.39 9.02 -2.95
C GLU A 380 -0.55 9.05 -4.48
N ALA A 381 -0.95 10.19 -5.05
CA ALA A 381 -1.05 10.36 -6.50
C ALA A 381 0.32 10.22 -7.19
N ARG A 382 1.38 10.80 -6.62
CA ARG A 382 2.75 10.71 -7.15
C ARG A 382 3.34 9.32 -7.02
N LEU A 383 3.11 8.67 -5.88
CA LEU A 383 3.52 7.29 -5.65
C LEU A 383 2.87 6.35 -6.66
N ALA A 384 1.57 6.52 -6.95
CA ALA A 384 0.88 5.73 -7.97
C ALA A 384 1.50 5.89 -9.37
N ILE A 385 1.92 7.09 -9.75
CA ILE A 385 2.61 7.35 -11.02
C ILE A 385 3.99 6.66 -11.06
N ALA A 386 4.76 6.75 -9.98
CA ALA A 386 6.07 6.10 -9.87
C ALA A 386 5.96 4.58 -9.94
N LEU A 387 4.99 4.00 -9.22
CA LEU A 387 4.69 2.58 -9.27
C LEU A 387 4.19 2.13 -10.64
N ALA A 388 3.41 2.95 -11.35
CA ALA A 388 2.99 2.64 -12.72
C ALA A 388 4.19 2.59 -13.68
N LEU A 389 5.14 3.53 -13.57
CA LEU A 389 6.38 3.49 -14.34
C LEU A 389 7.23 2.26 -13.99
N PHE A 390 7.36 1.96 -12.69
CA PHE A 390 8.08 0.80 -12.21
C PHE A 390 7.47 -0.50 -12.75
N ARG A 391 6.14 -0.66 -12.63
CA ARG A 391 5.36 -1.76 -13.23
C ARG A 391 5.46 -1.81 -14.74
N ALA A 392 5.70 -0.70 -15.44
CA ALA A 392 5.85 -0.74 -16.89
C ALA A 392 7.19 -1.33 -17.33
N GLN A 393 8.27 -1.12 -16.55
CA GLN A 393 9.64 -1.43 -16.99
C GLN A 393 10.37 -2.53 -16.20
N ALA A 394 9.99 -2.77 -14.94
CA ALA A 394 10.52 -3.82 -14.07
C ALA A 394 9.72 -5.13 -14.26
N ARG A 395 10.39 -6.27 -14.24
CA ARG A 395 9.79 -7.60 -14.51
C ARG A 395 10.50 -8.69 -13.71
N GLY A 396 9.79 -9.79 -13.46
CA GLY A 396 10.31 -11.03 -12.89
C GLY A 396 10.13 -11.16 -11.37
N PRO A 397 10.71 -12.21 -10.77
CA PRO A 397 10.46 -12.61 -9.38
C PRO A 397 10.83 -11.54 -8.34
N ALA A 398 11.83 -10.70 -8.62
CA ALA A 398 12.27 -9.66 -7.68
C ALA A 398 11.34 -8.42 -7.67
N PHE A 399 10.36 -8.35 -8.57
CA PHE A 399 9.52 -7.16 -8.76
C PHE A 399 8.86 -6.69 -7.46
N GLN A 400 8.23 -7.60 -6.71
CA GLN A 400 7.44 -7.25 -5.54
C GLN A 400 8.29 -6.67 -4.40
N GLN A 401 9.48 -7.24 -4.19
CA GLN A 401 10.45 -6.75 -3.22
C GLN A 401 10.87 -5.31 -3.53
N TYR A 402 11.25 -5.03 -4.78
CA TYR A 402 11.68 -3.69 -5.18
C TYR A 402 10.53 -2.68 -5.32
N ALA A 403 9.31 -3.14 -5.60
CA ALA A 403 8.13 -2.28 -5.56
C ALA A 403 7.83 -1.81 -4.12
N THR A 404 7.95 -2.72 -3.15
CA THR A 404 7.82 -2.39 -1.72
C THR A 404 8.94 -1.44 -1.28
N GLN A 405 10.17 -1.67 -1.75
CA GLN A 405 11.29 -0.75 -1.51
C GLN A 405 11.00 0.67 -2.06
N LEU A 406 10.46 0.77 -3.28
CA LEU A 406 10.08 2.04 -3.88
C LEU A 406 9.03 2.79 -3.03
N GLU A 407 8.02 2.08 -2.53
CA GLU A 407 7.01 2.65 -1.63
C GLU A 407 7.63 3.19 -0.33
N MET A 408 8.52 2.42 0.30
CA MET A 408 9.23 2.84 1.51
C MET A 408 10.12 4.06 1.26
N ASP A 409 10.86 4.09 0.16
CA ASP A 409 11.75 5.20 -0.19
C ASP A 409 10.95 6.49 -0.47
N CYS A 410 9.82 6.39 -1.17
CA CYS A 410 8.90 7.51 -1.41
C CYS A 410 8.26 8.01 -0.11
N GLN A 411 7.85 7.10 0.78
CA GLN A 411 7.28 7.43 2.08
C GLN A 411 8.32 8.15 2.95
N ALA A 412 9.53 7.61 3.06
CA ALA A 412 10.62 8.22 3.81
C ALA A 412 10.98 9.61 3.26
N HIS A 413 10.96 9.80 1.95
CA HIS A 413 11.18 11.11 1.33
C HIS A 413 10.08 12.13 1.71
N TRP A 414 8.82 11.70 1.80
CA TRP A 414 7.72 12.58 2.22
C TRP A 414 7.75 12.90 3.72
N GLU A 415 8.05 11.91 4.56
CA GLU A 415 8.17 12.05 6.01
C GLU A 415 9.38 12.90 6.44
N ASN A 416 10.38 13.03 5.58
CA ASN A 416 11.57 13.85 5.81
C ASN A 416 11.27 15.36 5.68
N GLY A 417 10.40 15.88 6.55
CA GLY A 417 10.10 17.31 6.67
C GLY A 417 9.27 17.92 5.53
N ARG A 418 8.73 17.10 4.62
CA ARG A 418 7.93 17.56 3.46
C ARG A 418 6.42 17.39 3.67
N GLN A 419 5.99 17.03 4.87
CA GLN A 419 4.57 16.89 5.20
C GLN A 419 3.93 18.27 5.37
N GLN A 420 2.77 18.47 4.74
CA GLN A 420 1.93 19.64 4.98
C GLN A 420 1.01 19.42 6.19
N CYS A 421 0.69 20.48 6.92
CA CYS A 421 -0.33 20.47 7.96
C CYS A 421 -1.73 20.36 7.30
N GLU A 422 -2.47 19.29 7.58
CA GLU A 422 -3.78 19.04 6.96
C GLU A 422 -4.96 19.47 7.84
N VAL A 423 -4.69 20.17 8.96
CA VAL A 423 -5.74 20.69 9.83
C VAL A 423 -6.61 21.69 9.05
N ALA A 424 -7.92 21.48 9.09
CA ALA A 424 -8.88 22.38 8.47
C ALA A 424 -9.24 23.55 9.40
N SER A 425 -9.42 24.73 8.82
CA SER A 425 -10.00 25.89 9.49
C SER A 425 -11.46 25.65 9.85
N LEU A 426 -12.05 26.53 10.66
CA LEU A 426 -13.47 26.47 11.01
C LEU A 426 -14.41 26.70 9.81
N THR A 427 -13.87 27.15 8.67
CA THR A 427 -14.61 27.29 7.40
C THR A 427 -14.31 26.15 6.41
N GLY A 428 -13.43 25.21 6.78
CA GLY A 428 -13.14 23.99 6.02
C GLY A 428 -11.91 24.03 5.11
N ASN A 429 -11.08 25.08 5.17
CA ASN A 429 -9.87 25.16 4.33
C ASN A 429 -8.64 24.60 5.07
N PRO A 430 -7.81 23.76 4.43
CA PRO A 430 -6.63 23.18 5.07
C PRO A 430 -5.51 24.20 5.29
N CYS A 431 -4.67 23.94 6.29
CA CYS A 431 -3.46 24.69 6.55
C CYS A 431 -2.45 24.53 5.39
N LYS A 432 -1.73 25.61 5.06
CA LYS A 432 -0.69 25.62 4.02
C LYS A 432 0.72 25.55 4.59
N LEU A 433 0.87 25.51 5.91
CA LEU A 433 2.15 25.42 6.56
C LEU A 433 2.69 23.98 6.54
N PRO A 434 4.01 23.78 6.69
CA PRO A 434 4.56 22.46 6.98
C PRO A 434 3.92 21.90 8.25
N LYS A 435 3.95 20.58 8.41
CA LYS A 435 3.43 19.92 9.62
C LYS A 435 4.11 20.52 10.85
N HIS A 436 3.30 21.04 11.76
CA HIS A 436 3.74 21.78 12.94
C HIS A 436 3.00 21.29 14.19
N SER A 437 3.51 21.66 15.37
CA SER A 437 2.85 21.38 16.65
C SER A 437 1.57 22.22 16.81
N SER A 438 0.73 21.83 17.77
CA SER A 438 -0.51 22.53 18.15
C SER A 438 -0.30 23.97 18.60
N ASP A 439 0.93 24.34 18.98
CA ASP A 439 1.23 25.64 19.57
C ASP A 439 1.50 26.72 18.52
N GLN A 440 1.70 26.32 17.26
CA GLN A 440 1.89 27.25 16.15
C GLN A 440 0.56 27.58 15.47
N ASP A 441 0.37 28.85 15.12
CA ASP A 441 -0.83 29.31 14.43
C ASP A 441 -0.93 28.70 13.03
N HIS A 442 -2.11 28.18 12.71
CA HIS A 442 -2.42 27.66 11.39
C HIS A 442 -2.75 28.79 10.39
N LEU A 443 -2.47 28.55 9.11
CA LEU A 443 -2.71 29.52 8.03
C LEU A 443 -3.27 28.82 6.78
N SER A 444 -4.52 29.12 6.41
CA SER A 444 -5.09 28.63 5.13
C SER A 444 -4.74 29.55 3.95
N GLY A 445 -4.33 30.79 4.22
CA GLY A 445 -4.07 31.83 3.23
C GLY A 445 -5.34 32.43 2.59
N PHE A 446 -6.54 32.09 3.08
CA PHE A 446 -7.78 32.73 2.67
C PHE A 446 -8.04 33.99 3.51
N ILE A 447 -8.39 35.08 2.82
CA ILE A 447 -8.75 36.36 3.42
C ILE A 447 -10.16 36.72 2.97
N TYR A 448 -11.07 36.84 3.94
CA TYR A 448 -12.44 37.31 3.77
C TYR A 448 -12.55 38.81 4.03
N LYS A 449 -13.65 39.41 3.59
CA LYS A 449 -14.01 40.77 3.99
C LYS A 449 -15.07 40.67 5.09
N ALA A 450 -14.84 41.34 6.22
CA ALA A 450 -15.80 41.40 7.30
C ALA A 450 -15.94 42.81 7.88
N ILE A 451 -17.06 43.08 8.52
CA ILE A 451 -17.41 44.42 9.03
C ILE A 451 -17.32 44.48 10.56
N CYS A 452 -16.98 45.65 11.12
CA CYS A 452 -16.88 45.86 12.57
C CYS A 452 -18.24 45.77 13.31
N ASP A 453 -18.23 45.81 14.64
CA ASP A 453 -19.45 45.72 15.47
C ASP A 453 -20.52 46.76 15.10
N CYS A 454 -20.09 48.01 14.85
CA CYS A 454 -20.99 49.13 14.60
C CYS A 454 -21.39 49.29 13.12
N GLY A 455 -20.88 48.43 12.23
CA GLY A 455 -21.22 48.46 10.82
C GLY A 455 -20.55 49.55 9.98
N ARG A 456 -19.55 50.29 10.52
CA ARG A 456 -18.95 51.46 9.85
C ARG A 456 -17.62 51.22 9.12
N LYS A 457 -16.90 50.15 9.45
CA LYS A 457 -15.59 49.84 8.86
C LYS A 457 -15.58 48.41 8.32
N VAL A 458 -15.10 48.24 7.10
CA VAL A 458 -14.78 46.94 6.50
C VAL A 458 -13.29 46.67 6.72
N GLY A 459 -12.95 45.43 7.07
CA GLY A 459 -11.58 44.97 7.26
C GLY A 459 -11.34 43.62 6.61
N ALA A 460 -10.06 43.32 6.40
CA ALA A 460 -9.60 41.99 5.98
C ALA A 460 -9.65 41.05 7.19
N ARG A 461 -10.20 39.85 6.97
CA ARG A 461 -10.36 38.83 8.00
C ARG A 461 -9.71 37.54 7.54
N GLU A 462 -8.73 37.09 8.28
CA GLU A 462 -8.12 35.77 8.06
C GLU A 462 -9.11 34.65 8.42
N ASP A 463 -8.97 33.54 7.73
CA ASP A 463 -9.75 32.33 7.95
C ASP A 463 -9.45 31.72 9.34
N PRO A 464 -10.42 31.70 10.27
CA PRO A 464 -10.15 31.38 11.65
C PRO A 464 -9.99 29.87 11.88
N TYR A 465 -8.99 29.50 12.69
CA TYR A 465 -8.81 28.14 13.19
C TYR A 465 -9.33 27.96 14.63
N SER A 466 -9.53 29.07 15.35
CA SER A 466 -10.14 29.07 16.68
C SER A 466 -11.36 29.97 16.80
N VAL A 467 -12.26 29.62 17.70
CA VAL A 467 -13.48 30.39 17.99
C VAL A 467 -13.14 31.79 18.51
N LYS A 468 -12.03 31.91 19.24
CA LYS A 468 -11.53 33.19 19.77
C LYS A 468 -11.06 34.11 18.64
N GLN A 469 -10.33 33.56 17.66
CA GLN A 469 -9.99 34.28 16.42
C GLN A 469 -11.28 34.72 15.70
N ALA A 470 -12.26 33.81 15.61
CA ALA A 470 -13.48 34.05 14.86
C ALA A 470 -14.40 35.12 15.47
N ASN A 471 -14.71 35.03 16.76
CA ASN A 471 -15.77 35.84 17.37
C ASN A 471 -15.25 37.03 18.19
N ARG A 472 -13.95 37.08 18.51
CA ARG A 472 -13.38 38.12 19.39
C ARG A 472 -12.20 38.88 18.79
N ILE A 473 -11.10 38.20 18.44
CA ILE A 473 -9.82 38.86 18.11
C ILE A 473 -9.99 39.82 16.92
N PHE A 474 -10.58 39.34 15.83
CA PHE A 474 -10.86 40.17 14.64
C PHE A 474 -11.65 41.43 15.01
N TYR A 475 -12.77 41.27 15.73
CA TYR A 475 -13.64 42.38 16.10
C TYR A 475 -12.96 43.35 17.07
N GLN A 476 -12.13 42.86 17.97
CA GLN A 476 -11.35 43.70 18.88
C GLN A 476 -10.35 44.57 18.12
N GLN A 477 -9.64 44.01 17.13
CA GLN A 477 -8.69 44.74 16.29
C GLN A 477 -9.40 45.81 15.43
N ILE A 478 -10.40 45.40 14.64
CA ILE A 478 -11.13 46.32 13.76
C ILE A 478 -11.91 47.39 14.53
N SER A 479 -12.32 47.12 15.79
CA SER A 479 -12.99 48.12 16.62
C SER A 479 -12.09 49.29 17.02
N LYS A 480 -10.78 49.05 17.16
CA LYS A 480 -9.79 50.10 17.44
C LYS A 480 -9.58 50.97 16.20
N GLU A 481 -9.43 50.35 15.03
CA GLU A 481 -9.32 51.06 13.75
C GLU A 481 -10.57 51.88 13.43
N CYS A 482 -11.75 51.32 13.69
CA CYS A 482 -13.04 51.99 13.51
C CYS A 482 -13.33 53.03 14.62
N GLN A 483 -12.61 52.97 15.75
CA GLN A 483 -12.87 53.70 16.99
C GLN A 483 -14.23 53.38 17.65
N CYS A 484 -14.91 52.31 17.23
CA CYS A 484 -16.19 51.90 17.82
C CYS A 484 -16.04 51.19 19.18
N SER A 485 -14.81 50.89 19.60
CA SER A 485 -14.49 50.45 20.96
C SER A 485 -14.89 51.48 22.03
N LYS A 486 -14.92 52.77 21.68
CA LYS A 486 -15.27 53.89 22.58
C LYS A 486 -16.78 54.14 22.72
N LEU A 487 -17.60 53.46 21.93
CA LEU A 487 -19.06 53.61 21.99
C LEU A 487 -19.60 52.99 23.28
N GLU A 488 -20.71 53.55 23.78
CA GLU A 488 -21.49 52.92 24.86
C GLU A 488 -21.89 51.50 24.45
N ARG A 489 -21.72 50.55 25.38
CA ARG A 489 -21.87 49.12 25.13
C ARG A 489 -22.53 48.43 26.31
N ILE A 490 -23.45 47.53 26.02
CA ILE A 490 -23.97 46.61 27.03
C ILE A 490 -23.03 45.41 27.09
N ILE A 491 -22.46 45.17 28.28
CA ILE A 491 -21.52 44.07 28.51
C ILE A 491 -22.32 42.83 28.91
N PHE A 492 -22.22 41.78 28.11
CA PHE A 492 -22.84 40.49 28.44
C PHE A 492 -22.00 39.71 29.48
N PRO A 493 -22.65 38.90 30.33
CA PRO A 493 -21.99 38.09 31.35
C PRO A 493 -20.89 37.20 30.74
N HIS A 494 -19.70 37.27 31.32
CA HIS A 494 -18.57 36.40 31.00
C HIS A 494 -17.80 36.11 32.28
N TYR A 495 -17.10 34.98 32.31
CA TYR A 495 -16.29 34.59 33.45
C TYR A 495 -15.16 35.59 33.67
N GLN A 496 -15.11 36.17 34.87
CA GLN A 496 -14.02 37.02 35.34
C GLN A 496 -13.28 36.26 36.43
N LYS A 497 -11.97 36.05 36.25
CA LYS A 497 -11.13 35.57 37.36
C LYS A 497 -11.12 36.67 38.42
N ALA A 498 -11.45 36.34 39.67
CA ALA A 498 -11.32 37.26 40.78
C ALA A 498 -9.85 37.66 40.94
N SER A 499 -9.46 38.81 40.42
CA SER A 499 -8.16 39.41 40.66
C SER A 499 -8.18 40.09 42.03
N LYS A 500 -7.37 39.57 42.96
CA LYS A 500 -6.95 40.34 44.14
C LYS A 500 -6.34 41.65 43.64
N GLU A 501 -6.90 42.77 44.08
CA GLU A 501 -6.36 44.10 43.87
C GLU A 501 -4.93 44.16 44.43
N THR A 502 -3.97 44.56 43.60
CA THR A 502 -2.75 45.21 44.08
C THR A 502 -2.37 46.27 43.06
N GLN A 503 -2.24 47.49 43.56
CA GLN A 503 -1.98 48.72 42.82
C GLN A 503 -0.69 48.61 41.99
N GLU A 504 -0.77 49.08 40.75
CA GLU A 504 0.37 49.34 39.88
C GLU A 504 1.16 50.55 40.41
N SER A 505 2.45 50.35 40.67
CA SER A 505 3.47 51.39 40.61
C SER A 505 4.62 50.87 39.77
N ASP A 506 5.06 51.72 38.84
CA ASP A 506 6.08 51.55 37.81
C ASP A 506 7.35 50.80 38.25
N GLU A 507 7.88 49.94 37.37
CA GLU A 507 9.23 50.13 36.77
C GLU A 507 9.60 49.00 35.78
N SER A 508 10.33 49.41 34.75
CA SER A 508 10.91 48.63 33.66
C SER A 508 12.03 47.66 34.09
N SER A 509 12.12 46.47 33.48
CA SER A 509 13.32 45.95 32.76
C SER A 509 13.34 44.41 32.58
N THR A 510 13.63 44.00 31.32
CA THR A 510 14.39 42.84 30.81
C THR A 510 14.26 41.40 31.35
N GLU A 511 13.88 40.52 30.40
CA GLU A 511 14.35 39.14 30.09
C GLU A 511 14.90 38.20 31.20
N LYS A 512 14.23 37.04 31.39
CA LYS A 512 14.73 35.70 30.98
C LYS A 512 13.89 34.55 31.56
N ASP A 513 13.68 33.56 30.71
CA ASP A 513 13.38 32.14 30.95
C ASP A 513 13.12 31.68 32.40
N LYS A 514 11.87 31.32 32.69
CA LYS A 514 11.56 30.20 33.57
C LYS A 514 10.31 29.47 33.07
N LYS A 515 10.56 28.21 32.69
CA LYS A 515 9.58 27.13 32.49
C LYS A 515 8.47 27.20 33.55
N LEU A 516 7.22 27.17 33.10
CA LEU A 516 6.10 26.69 33.90
C LEU A 516 5.16 25.89 33.00
N SER A 517 5.47 24.61 32.86
CA SER A 517 4.49 23.57 32.55
C SER A 517 3.52 23.50 33.72
N GLN A 518 2.43 24.25 33.64
CA GLN A 518 1.34 24.20 34.61
C GLN A 518 0.00 24.57 33.95
N GLU A 519 -0.38 23.85 32.89
CA GLU A 519 -1.76 23.87 32.39
C GLU A 519 -2.46 22.49 32.44
N ASP A 520 -1.74 21.42 32.77
CA ASP A 520 -2.35 20.12 33.04
C ASP A 520 -2.57 19.96 34.55
N THR A 521 -3.74 20.46 35.00
CA THR A 521 -4.57 20.09 36.16
C THR A 521 -5.24 21.35 36.76
N ILE A 522 -5.96 22.11 35.94
CA ILE A 522 -6.87 23.16 36.43
C ILE A 522 -8.30 22.61 36.32
N ASN A 523 -9.04 22.65 37.43
CA ASN A 523 -10.38 22.09 37.62
C ASN A 523 -11.31 22.25 36.40
N LYS A 524 -11.91 21.13 35.98
CA LYS A 524 -12.78 20.98 34.81
C LYS A 524 -14.16 21.68 34.91
N SER A 525 -14.36 22.65 35.82
CA SER A 525 -15.70 23.04 36.28
C SER A 525 -15.90 24.51 36.64
N GLU A 526 -15.04 25.45 36.22
CA GLU A 526 -15.21 26.87 36.61
C GLU A 526 -15.86 27.77 35.54
N TYR A 527 -15.79 27.41 34.26
CA TYR A 527 -16.31 28.26 33.17
C TYR A 527 -16.84 27.44 31.99
N LEU A 528 -17.70 28.07 31.19
CA LEU A 528 -18.27 27.50 29.97
C LEU A 528 -17.25 27.60 28.82
N HIS A 529 -16.93 26.46 28.20
CA HIS A 529 -15.95 26.40 27.11
C HIS A 529 -16.51 26.89 25.76
N GLY A 530 -17.82 26.74 25.54
CA GLY A 530 -18.54 27.23 24.37
C GLY A 530 -19.20 28.58 24.62
N MET A 531 -20.23 28.89 23.82
CA MET A 531 -21.10 30.03 24.05
C MET A 531 -22.30 29.66 24.92
N LEU A 532 -22.92 30.68 25.50
CA LEU A 532 -24.10 30.54 26.34
C LEU A 532 -25.30 30.02 25.52
N THR A 533 -25.96 29.00 26.04
CA THR A 533 -27.18 28.39 25.48
C THR A 533 -28.31 28.38 26.51
N LEU A 534 -29.56 28.21 26.07
CA LEU A 534 -30.69 28.02 26.99
C LEU A 534 -30.58 26.76 27.85
N SER A 535 -29.76 25.79 27.44
CA SER A 535 -29.46 24.57 28.20
C SER A 535 -28.24 24.69 29.12
N SER A 536 -27.54 25.83 29.11
CA SER A 536 -26.35 26.04 29.94
C SER A 536 -26.73 26.17 31.41
N SER A 537 -25.90 25.63 32.32
CA SER A 537 -26.07 25.85 33.76
C SER A 537 -25.98 27.35 34.08
N PRO A 538 -26.91 27.95 34.86
CA PRO A 538 -26.87 29.36 35.22
C PRO A 538 -25.58 29.81 35.93
N SER A 539 -24.84 28.87 36.53
CA SER A 539 -23.59 29.13 37.23
C SER A 539 -22.34 29.17 36.35
N LEU A 540 -22.43 28.81 35.07
CA LEU A 540 -21.29 28.73 34.15
C LEU A 540 -21.37 29.81 33.08
N LEU A 541 -20.38 30.69 33.04
CA LEU A 541 -20.27 31.77 32.06
C LEU A 541 -19.14 31.52 31.05
N PRO A 542 -19.27 32.00 29.80
CA PRO A 542 -18.22 31.87 28.80
C PRO A 542 -17.01 32.74 29.15
N LEU A 543 -15.81 32.36 28.71
CA LEU A 543 -14.58 33.16 28.92
C LEU A 543 -14.64 34.56 28.28
N TYR A 544 -15.44 34.71 27.23
CA TYR A 544 -15.68 35.98 26.56
C TYR A 544 -17.04 35.98 25.87
N SER A 545 -17.66 37.16 25.76
CA SER A 545 -18.84 37.32 24.91
C SER A 545 -18.48 37.25 23.42
N SER A 546 -19.20 36.41 22.68
CA SER A 546 -19.18 36.39 21.21
C SER A 546 -20.23 37.34 20.58
N TRP A 547 -21.11 37.89 21.42
CA TRP A 547 -22.11 38.89 21.07
C TRP A 547 -21.59 40.28 21.42
N SER A 548 -22.03 41.31 20.69
CA SER A 548 -21.72 42.70 21.01
C SER A 548 -22.91 43.60 20.76
N LEU A 549 -23.27 44.44 21.73
CA LEU A 549 -24.37 45.40 21.61
C LEU A 549 -23.88 46.82 21.89
N VAL A 550 -23.81 47.65 20.85
CA VAL A 550 -23.27 49.01 20.89
C VAL A 550 -24.33 50.07 20.58
N CYS A 551 -24.25 51.21 21.27
CA CYS A 551 -25.03 52.40 20.98
C CYS A 551 -24.24 53.29 20.02
N LEU A 552 -24.78 53.54 18.83
CA LEU A 552 -24.19 54.46 17.85
C LEU A 552 -24.34 55.94 18.25
N GLY A 553 -25.33 56.25 19.12
CA GLY A 553 -25.68 57.60 19.52
C GLY A 553 -27.19 57.87 19.38
N ALA A 554 -27.56 59.14 19.16
CA ALA A 554 -28.95 59.58 19.08
C ALA A 554 -29.74 58.90 17.94
N SER A 555 -31.04 58.69 18.13
CA SER A 555 -31.94 58.10 17.13
C SER A 555 -32.01 58.89 15.82
N SER A 556 -31.69 60.19 15.85
CA SER A 556 -31.59 61.06 14.68
C SER A 556 -30.47 60.71 13.71
N LEU A 557 -29.54 59.82 14.09
CA LEU A 557 -28.52 59.29 13.17
C LEU A 557 -29.11 58.45 12.04
N TYR A 558 -30.34 57.96 12.21
CA TYR A 558 -31.09 57.29 11.15
C TYR A 558 -32.21 58.19 10.63
N SER A 559 -32.29 58.31 9.30
CA SER A 559 -33.40 58.99 8.61
C SER A 559 -34.12 58.01 7.70
N HIS A 560 -35.42 57.84 7.90
CA HIS A 560 -36.25 56.91 7.10
C HIS A 560 -36.34 57.29 5.62
N ASN A 561 -36.10 58.55 5.27
CA ASN A 561 -36.11 59.03 3.88
C ASN A 561 -34.77 58.82 3.15
N LEU A 562 -33.66 58.77 3.91
CA LEU A 562 -32.30 58.67 3.35
C LEU A 562 -31.69 57.26 3.52
N GLY A 563 -32.20 56.47 4.46
CA GLY A 563 -31.59 55.19 4.83
C GLY A 563 -30.26 55.37 5.54
N LEU A 564 -29.42 54.33 5.50
CA LEU A 564 -28.07 54.34 6.03
C LEU A 564 -27.10 54.85 4.97
N SER A 565 -26.39 55.94 5.25
CA SER A 565 -25.40 56.51 4.31
C SER A 565 -24.27 55.52 4.01
N GLU A 566 -23.92 55.36 2.73
CA GLU A 566 -22.78 54.53 2.30
C GLU A 566 -21.45 54.99 2.90
N SER A 567 -21.28 56.31 3.11
CA SER A 567 -20.08 56.88 3.73
C SER A 567 -19.86 56.39 5.17
N HIS A 568 -20.94 56.12 5.89
CA HIS A 568 -20.90 55.64 7.27
C HIS A 568 -21.13 54.14 7.38
N HIS A 569 -21.84 53.53 6.44
CA HIS A 569 -22.18 52.11 6.44
C HIS A 569 -21.89 51.52 5.06
N PRO A 570 -20.62 51.24 4.73
CA PRO A 570 -20.22 50.77 3.41
C PRO A 570 -20.65 49.31 3.17
N GLY A 571 -20.77 48.94 1.90
CA GLY A 571 -20.93 47.55 1.46
C GLY A 571 -22.37 47.06 1.28
N PHE A 572 -23.38 47.89 1.53
CA PHE A 572 -24.76 47.54 1.22
C PHE A 572 -25.00 47.42 -0.28
N LEU A 573 -25.73 46.38 -0.69
CA LEU A 573 -26.27 46.28 -2.03
C LEU A 573 -27.22 47.45 -2.29
N SER A 574 -27.26 47.93 -3.54
CA SER A 574 -28.08 49.07 -3.93
C SER A 574 -29.52 48.91 -3.45
N SER A 575 -30.05 49.96 -2.80
CA SER A 575 -31.44 50.04 -2.34
C SER A 575 -31.83 49.09 -1.19
N THR A 576 -30.86 48.49 -0.49
CA THR A 576 -31.11 47.54 0.62
C THR A 576 -30.76 48.08 2.01
N ASN A 577 -30.27 49.33 2.09
CA ASN A 577 -29.69 50.01 3.24
C ASN A 577 -30.73 50.76 4.12
N TYR A 578 -31.96 50.25 4.22
CA TYR A 578 -33.05 50.88 4.97
C TYR A 578 -33.48 50.02 6.16
N LEU A 579 -33.99 50.65 7.22
CA LEU A 579 -34.64 49.97 8.33
C LEU A 579 -36.15 49.94 8.11
N LEU A 580 -36.80 48.92 8.65
CA LEU A 580 -38.23 48.72 8.53
C LEU A 580 -38.98 49.48 9.64
N PRO A 581 -40.00 50.28 9.30
CA PRO A 581 -40.87 50.88 10.31
C PRO A 581 -41.75 49.80 10.96
N TRP A 582 -41.76 49.76 12.28
CA TRP A 582 -42.55 48.85 13.10
C TRP A 582 -43.44 49.65 14.06
N ASP A 583 -44.73 49.69 13.77
CA ASP A 583 -45.73 50.34 14.62
C ASP A 583 -46.21 49.34 15.68
N VAL A 584 -45.95 49.63 16.94
CA VAL A 584 -46.28 48.76 18.08
C VAL A 584 -47.33 49.44 18.95
N THR A 585 -48.40 48.70 19.27
CA THR A 585 -49.45 49.18 20.19
C THR A 585 -49.08 48.78 21.61
N VAL A 586 -48.89 49.78 22.47
CA VAL A 586 -48.57 49.60 23.90
C VAL A 586 -49.83 49.83 24.72
N TYR A 587 -50.11 48.89 25.63
CA TYR A 587 -51.25 48.94 26.54
C TYR A 587 -50.78 49.53 27.86
N SER A 588 -51.34 50.68 28.26
CA SER A 588 -50.99 51.34 29.51
C SER A 588 -51.76 50.75 30.69
N LYS A 589 -51.10 50.49 31.82
CA LYS A 589 -51.77 50.08 33.07
C LYS A 589 -52.46 51.29 33.69
N SER A 590 -53.77 51.47 33.49
CA SER A 590 -54.50 52.58 34.12
C SER A 590 -54.48 52.51 35.66
N LYS A 591 -54.02 53.59 36.32
CA LYS A 591 -54.32 53.87 37.73
C LYS A 591 -55.76 54.38 37.84
N GLN A 592 -56.56 53.75 38.69
CA GLN A 592 -57.91 54.19 39.09
C GLN A 592 -57.86 55.63 39.61
N ASN A 593 -58.67 56.54 39.06
CA ASN A 593 -58.96 57.84 39.70
C ASN A 593 -60.44 58.23 39.54
N TRP A 594 -60.98 58.79 40.62
CA TRP A 594 -62.39 59.09 40.93
C TRP A 594 -63.06 60.15 40.01
N PRO A 595 -64.39 60.16 39.86
CA PRO A 595 -65.07 60.99 38.87
C PRO A 595 -65.23 62.44 39.34
N HIS A 596 -64.65 63.39 38.58
CA HIS A 596 -65.06 64.79 38.66
C HIS A 596 -66.20 65.07 37.68
N ILE A 597 -67.33 65.48 38.25
CA ILE A 597 -68.51 66.04 37.58
C ILE A 597 -68.12 67.29 36.81
N ASN A 598 -68.46 67.36 35.52
CA ASN A 598 -68.82 68.64 34.91
C ASN A 598 -69.90 68.52 33.83
N LYS A 599 -70.83 69.44 33.96
CA LYS A 599 -72.08 69.62 33.21
C LYS A 599 -71.75 70.18 31.82
N TYR A 600 -72.33 69.60 30.78
CA TYR A 600 -73.03 70.24 29.64
C TYR A 600 -73.25 69.15 28.58
N ALA A 601 -74.52 68.83 28.34
CA ALA A 601 -74.94 67.82 27.38
C ALA A 601 -75.28 68.47 26.04
N THR A 602 -74.72 67.93 24.96
CA THR A 602 -75.29 68.00 23.60
C THR A 602 -75.34 66.58 23.03
N ARG A 603 -76.54 66.18 22.60
CA ARG A 603 -76.93 64.83 22.17
C ARG A 603 -76.24 64.42 20.87
N GLY A 604 -75.81 63.15 20.78
CA GLY A 604 -75.83 62.43 19.49
C GLY A 604 -74.79 61.33 19.26
N ARG A 605 -74.97 60.13 19.84
CA ARG A 605 -74.82 58.77 19.25
C ARG A 605 -74.48 57.76 20.36
N ARG A 606 -75.26 56.68 20.43
CA ARG A 606 -75.03 55.52 21.31
C ARG A 606 -73.67 54.89 20.98
N GLY A 607 -72.67 55.14 21.83
CA GLY A 607 -71.40 54.43 21.85
C GLY A 607 -71.49 53.20 22.75
N ARG A 608 -71.13 52.05 22.20
CA ARG A 608 -71.01 50.75 22.86
C ARG A 608 -69.95 50.86 23.96
N SER A 609 -70.27 50.47 25.20
CA SER A 609 -69.30 50.43 26.30
C SER A 609 -68.26 49.35 26.04
N THR A 610 -67.01 49.74 25.83
CA THR A 610 -65.85 48.86 25.96
C THR A 610 -64.92 49.45 27.00
N SER A 611 -64.67 48.71 28.08
CA SER A 611 -63.62 49.00 29.05
C SER A 611 -62.26 48.80 28.38
N SER A 612 -61.87 49.75 27.52
CA SER A 612 -60.58 49.73 26.84
C SER A 612 -59.55 50.38 27.74
N GLN A 613 -58.54 49.61 28.16
CA GLN A 613 -57.30 50.18 28.69
C GLN A 613 -56.78 51.25 27.71
N PRO A 614 -56.19 52.37 28.19
CA PRO A 614 -55.58 53.35 27.32
C PRO A 614 -54.45 52.71 26.50
N GLN A 615 -54.53 52.83 25.18
CA GLN A 615 -53.54 52.29 24.23
C GLN A 615 -52.94 53.44 23.42
N PHE A 616 -51.64 53.39 23.17
CA PHE A 616 -50.97 54.30 22.24
C PHE A 616 -50.03 53.52 21.32
N THR A 617 -49.87 53.99 20.09
CA THR A 617 -48.99 53.37 19.09
C THR A 617 -47.66 54.12 19.03
N VAL A 618 -46.57 53.36 18.98
CA VAL A 618 -45.21 53.90 18.87
C VAL A 618 -44.51 53.29 17.67
N LYS A 619 -43.81 54.13 16.91
CA LYS A 619 -43.03 53.72 15.75
C LYS A 619 -41.56 53.49 16.13
N VAL A 620 -41.10 52.27 15.93
CA VAL A 620 -39.70 51.84 16.10
C VAL A 620 -39.14 51.48 14.73
N PHE A 621 -37.85 51.68 14.47
CA PHE A 621 -37.22 51.17 13.24
C PHE A 621 -36.30 50.00 13.56
N ILE A 622 -36.48 48.88 12.85
CA ILE A 622 -35.69 47.66 13.05
C ILE A 622 -35.07 47.16 11.73
N GLY A 623 -33.93 46.48 11.80
CA GLY A 623 -33.29 45.89 10.63
C GLY A 623 -32.51 44.63 10.97
N VAL A 624 -32.47 43.70 10.02
CA VAL A 624 -31.82 42.39 10.15
C VAL A 624 -30.83 42.25 8.99
N GLU A 625 -29.55 42.42 9.30
CA GLU A 625 -28.47 42.62 8.33
C GLU A 625 -27.68 41.35 8.05
N TYR A 626 -27.56 41.00 6.77
CA TYR A 626 -26.80 39.87 6.28
C TYR A 626 -25.48 40.32 5.65
N GLU A 627 -24.43 39.54 5.83
CA GLU A 627 -23.06 39.81 5.36
C GLU A 627 -22.48 38.55 4.68
N CYS A 628 -22.00 38.66 3.44
CA CYS A 628 -21.32 37.55 2.75
C CYS A 628 -19.80 37.66 2.83
N SER A 629 -19.08 36.57 2.51
CA SER A 629 -17.60 36.54 2.62
C SER A 629 -16.87 37.51 1.67
N SER A 630 -17.58 38.10 0.69
CA SER A 630 -17.08 39.18 -0.16
C SER A 630 -17.34 40.59 0.40
N GLY A 631 -17.98 40.72 1.56
CA GLY A 631 -18.30 42.00 2.20
C GLY A 631 -19.56 42.71 1.68
N HIS A 632 -20.39 42.05 0.86
CA HIS A 632 -21.70 42.59 0.49
C HIS A 632 -22.68 42.44 1.65
N ARG A 633 -23.49 43.48 1.86
CA ARG A 633 -24.47 43.58 2.94
C ARG A 633 -25.86 43.86 2.39
N PHE A 634 -26.89 43.38 3.07
CA PHE A 634 -28.28 43.72 2.74
C PHE A 634 -29.20 43.43 3.93
N MET A 635 -30.34 44.13 3.97
CA MET A 635 -31.40 43.85 4.92
C MET A 635 -32.45 42.91 4.31
N LEU A 636 -33.08 42.09 5.14
CA LEU A 636 -34.31 41.36 4.74
C LEU A 636 -35.56 42.11 5.24
N SER A 637 -36.66 42.03 4.47
CA SER A 637 -37.99 42.51 4.88
C SER A 637 -38.92 41.40 5.38
N GLY A 638 -38.45 40.16 5.33
CA GLY A 638 -39.09 38.93 5.82
C GLY A 638 -38.15 37.74 5.60
N PRO A 639 -38.49 36.54 6.10
CA PRO A 639 -37.60 35.38 6.06
C PRO A 639 -37.18 34.94 4.65
N ASP A 640 -37.99 35.26 3.66
CA ASP A 640 -37.90 34.85 2.26
C ASP A 640 -37.66 36.02 1.29
N ARG A 641 -37.48 37.24 1.81
CA ARG A 641 -37.45 38.45 0.96
C ARG A 641 -36.39 39.46 1.37
N MET A 642 -35.51 39.78 0.42
CA MET A 642 -34.57 40.90 0.52
C MET A 642 -35.31 42.24 0.43
N LEU A 643 -34.98 43.17 1.33
CA LEU A 643 -35.53 44.51 1.33
C LEU A 643 -35.03 45.28 0.11
N LYS A 644 -35.94 45.95 -0.59
CA LYS A 644 -35.64 46.91 -1.66
C LYS A 644 -36.51 48.15 -1.49
N ALA A 645 -35.89 49.31 -1.29
CA ALA A 645 -36.58 50.60 -1.17
C ALA A 645 -35.99 51.61 -2.16
N MET A 646 -36.86 52.35 -2.87
CA MET A 646 -36.37 53.36 -3.82
C MET A 646 -35.75 54.54 -3.05
N PRO A 647 -34.61 55.09 -3.51
CA PRO A 647 -34.01 56.27 -2.90
C PRO A 647 -35.00 57.43 -2.75
N GLY A 648 -35.08 58.02 -1.55
CA GLY A 648 -35.99 59.14 -1.26
C GLY A 648 -37.47 58.77 -1.10
N SER A 649 -37.81 57.47 -1.12
CA SER A 649 -39.17 56.98 -0.89
C SER A 649 -39.32 56.32 0.48
N ILE A 650 -40.54 56.33 1.02
CA ILE A 650 -40.87 55.65 2.27
C ILE A 650 -40.86 54.13 2.03
N VAL A 651 -40.19 53.39 2.92
CA VAL A 651 -40.17 51.93 2.93
C VAL A 651 -41.61 51.40 3.07
N LYS A 652 -42.09 50.65 2.07
CA LYS A 652 -43.46 50.11 2.03
C LYS A 652 -43.65 48.86 2.91
N ASP A 653 -42.57 48.09 3.10
CA ASP A 653 -42.59 46.89 3.92
C ASP A 653 -42.56 47.25 5.41
N THR A 654 -43.36 46.57 6.23
CA THR A 654 -43.43 46.80 7.68
C THR A 654 -42.47 45.87 8.44
N GLY A 655 -41.95 46.35 9.57
CA GLY A 655 -41.08 45.55 10.45
C GLY A 655 -41.80 44.40 11.16
N HIS A 656 -43.14 44.40 11.14
CA HIS A 656 -43.96 43.38 11.83
C HIS A 656 -43.61 41.95 11.38
N LYS A 657 -43.38 41.73 10.08
CA LYS A 657 -43.01 40.40 9.57
C LYS A 657 -41.68 39.90 10.16
N VAL A 658 -40.70 40.78 10.30
CA VAL A 658 -39.38 40.45 10.84
C VAL A 658 -39.41 40.29 12.35
N ALA A 659 -40.32 40.98 13.05
CA ALA A 659 -40.49 40.83 14.49
C ALA A 659 -41.19 39.52 14.89
N GLU A 660 -42.18 39.08 14.10
CA GLU A 660 -43.06 37.93 14.40
C GLU A 660 -42.69 36.63 13.67
N SER A 661 -41.60 36.60 12.89
CA SER A 661 -41.19 35.39 12.16
C SER A 661 -39.78 34.95 12.55
N ASP A 662 -39.52 33.64 12.46
CA ASP A 662 -38.17 33.10 12.47
C ASP A 662 -37.42 33.61 11.23
N MET A 663 -36.24 34.20 11.43
CA MET A 663 -35.39 34.72 10.36
C MET A 663 -34.27 33.73 10.05
N PRO A 664 -33.92 33.43 8.79
CA PRO A 664 -32.85 32.49 8.49
C PRO A 664 -31.48 33.05 8.95
N LEU A 665 -30.59 32.23 9.50
CA LEU A 665 -29.22 32.66 9.80
C LEU A 665 -28.36 32.79 8.54
N TYR A 666 -28.72 32.11 7.45
CA TYR A 666 -28.03 32.18 6.18
C TYR A 666 -29.00 32.46 5.03
N TYR A 667 -28.64 33.38 4.14
CA TYR A 667 -29.46 33.78 3.00
C TYR A 667 -28.58 33.95 1.74
N PRO A 668 -29.04 33.56 0.53
CA PRO A 668 -28.24 33.70 -0.69
C PRO A 668 -27.95 35.16 -1.03
N CYS A 669 -26.67 35.49 -1.22
CA CYS A 669 -26.23 36.83 -1.63
C CYS A 669 -26.35 37.00 -3.14
N ALA A 670 -26.83 38.17 -3.60
CA ALA A 670 -26.89 38.55 -5.02
C ALA A 670 -25.53 38.89 -5.66
N CYS A 671 -24.43 38.32 -5.15
CA CYS A 671 -23.10 38.50 -5.72
C CYS A 671 -22.87 37.56 -6.90
N ARG A 672 -21.95 37.89 -7.80
CA ARG A 672 -21.62 37.06 -8.99
C ARG A 672 -21.27 35.61 -8.66
N ALA A 673 -20.71 35.37 -7.47
CA ALA A 673 -20.29 34.05 -7.01
C ALA A 673 -21.40 33.28 -6.25
N GLY A 674 -22.61 33.82 -6.11
CA GLY A 674 -23.75 33.14 -5.48
C GLY A 674 -23.52 32.70 -4.02
N LYS A 675 -22.63 33.37 -3.29
CA LYS A 675 -22.24 33.00 -1.92
C LYS A 675 -23.41 33.11 -0.93
N LEU A 676 -23.38 32.33 0.13
CA LEU A 676 -24.26 32.53 1.29
C LEU A 676 -23.80 33.76 2.10
N ALA A 677 -24.75 34.56 2.54
CA ALA A 677 -24.57 35.64 3.51
C ALA A 677 -25.11 35.18 4.86
N GLN A 678 -24.43 35.53 5.95
CA GLN A 678 -24.83 35.21 7.31
C GLN A 678 -25.51 36.42 7.95
N LEU A 679 -26.52 36.19 8.77
CA LEU A 679 -27.09 37.20 9.65
C LEU A 679 -26.05 37.64 10.68
N MET A 680 -25.55 38.86 10.54
CA MET A 680 -24.46 39.38 11.36
C MET A 680 -24.87 40.52 12.28
N ARG A 681 -25.90 41.33 11.96
CA ARG A 681 -26.29 42.47 12.79
C ARG A 681 -27.80 42.68 12.90
N LEU A 682 -28.24 43.14 14.06
CA LEU A 682 -29.60 43.65 14.32
C LEU A 682 -29.52 45.14 14.60
N HIS A 683 -30.37 45.92 13.96
CA HIS A 683 -30.45 47.37 14.09
C HIS A 683 -31.74 47.74 14.80
N VAL A 684 -31.66 48.63 15.80
CA VAL A 684 -32.84 49.15 16.51
C VAL A 684 -32.69 50.64 16.75
N VAL A 685 -33.63 51.43 16.24
CA VAL A 685 -33.74 52.86 16.52
C VAL A 685 -34.90 53.07 17.48
N THR A 686 -34.60 53.43 18.72
CA THR A 686 -35.59 53.60 19.78
C THR A 686 -36.30 54.95 19.69
N PRO A 687 -37.60 55.00 20.00
CA PRO A 687 -38.41 56.21 19.90
C PRO A 687 -38.14 57.18 21.06
N LYS A 688 -38.68 58.40 20.94
CA LYS A 688 -38.72 59.38 22.05
C LYS A 688 -39.86 59.13 23.05
N ALA A 689 -40.82 58.27 22.69
CA ALA A 689 -41.96 57.93 23.53
C ALA A 689 -41.51 57.16 24.79
N PRO A 690 -42.25 57.23 25.91
CA PRO A 690 -41.91 56.60 27.20
C PRO A 690 -42.07 55.06 27.18
N VAL A 691 -41.32 54.38 26.33
CA VAL A 691 -41.31 52.92 26.18
C VAL A 691 -39.89 52.37 26.24
N TYR A 692 -39.74 51.12 26.71
CA TYR A 692 -38.50 50.35 26.63
C TYR A 692 -38.55 49.44 25.41
N CYS A 693 -37.62 49.63 24.47
CA CYS A 693 -37.34 48.61 23.45
C CYS A 693 -36.40 47.54 24.03
N THR A 694 -36.63 46.28 23.72
CA THR A 694 -35.83 45.14 24.21
C THR A 694 -35.33 44.26 23.07
N LEU A 695 -34.17 43.62 23.28
CA LEU A 695 -33.60 42.59 22.42
C LEU A 695 -33.43 41.25 23.16
N ASP A 696 -33.96 40.17 22.58
CA ASP A 696 -33.82 38.80 23.08
C ASP A 696 -33.49 37.81 21.94
N PRO A 697 -32.29 37.91 21.32
CA PRO A 697 -31.94 37.07 20.19
C PRO A 697 -31.68 35.63 20.62
N LYS A 698 -32.41 34.71 19.99
CA LYS A 698 -32.26 33.26 20.16
C LYS A 698 -31.85 32.63 18.84
N ALA A 699 -30.58 32.25 18.71
CA ALA A 699 -30.04 31.68 17.48
C ALA A 699 -29.95 30.16 17.57
N GLN A 700 -30.53 29.45 16.59
CA GLN A 700 -30.46 28.00 16.45
C GLN A 700 -29.70 27.66 15.16
N PRO A 701 -28.43 27.20 15.24
CA PRO A 701 -27.58 27.00 14.07
C PRO A 701 -27.88 25.75 13.25
N ALA A 702 -28.70 24.81 13.75
CA ALA A 702 -29.19 23.66 13.01
C ALA A 702 -30.46 23.10 13.70
N PRO A 703 -31.28 22.29 13.00
CA PRO A 703 -32.36 21.55 13.63
C PRO A 703 -31.82 20.70 14.80
N CYS A 704 -32.50 20.74 15.94
CA CYS A 704 -32.07 20.08 17.19
C CYS A 704 -30.78 20.61 17.84
N ALA A 705 -30.13 21.64 17.28
CA ALA A 705 -29.01 22.29 17.95
C ALA A 705 -29.48 23.11 19.16
N PRO A 706 -28.61 23.31 20.18
CA PRO A 706 -28.85 24.23 21.28
C PRO A 706 -29.21 25.63 20.79
N ILE A 707 -30.05 26.31 21.56
CA ILE A 707 -30.45 27.69 21.29
C ILE A 707 -29.45 28.62 21.98
N PHE A 708 -28.68 29.36 21.20
CA PHE A 708 -27.67 30.31 21.65
C PHE A 708 -28.30 31.64 22.00
N VAL A 709 -27.87 32.21 23.13
CA VAL A 709 -28.37 33.47 23.68
C VAL A 709 -27.23 34.38 24.11
N SER A 710 -27.50 35.67 24.22
CA SER A 710 -26.53 36.66 24.72
C SER A 710 -26.50 36.77 26.25
N THR A 711 -27.61 36.45 26.93
CA THR A 711 -27.72 36.41 28.40
C THR A 711 -28.86 35.48 28.83
N LEU A 712 -28.82 34.99 30.09
CA LEU A 712 -29.93 34.27 30.74
C LEU A 712 -30.82 35.19 31.59
N ASP A 713 -30.47 36.47 31.74
CA ASP A 713 -31.20 37.45 32.57
C ASP A 713 -32.50 37.97 31.91
N GLY A 714 -32.84 37.45 30.72
CA GLY A 714 -34.00 37.85 29.93
C GLY A 714 -33.70 38.97 28.91
N PRO A 715 -34.76 39.59 28.33
CA PRO A 715 -34.61 40.57 27.26
C PRO A 715 -33.79 41.80 27.67
N THR A 716 -32.80 42.16 26.86
CA THR A 716 -31.91 43.30 27.11
C THR A 716 -32.60 44.61 26.78
N LYS A 717 -32.78 45.49 27.78
CA LYS A 717 -33.41 46.81 27.62
C LYS A 717 -32.46 47.81 26.94
N LEU A 718 -32.98 48.57 25.98
CA LEU A 718 -32.26 49.61 25.25
C LEU A 718 -32.63 51.01 25.76
N THR A 719 -31.67 51.92 25.73
CA THR A 719 -31.92 53.33 26.08
C THR A 719 -32.82 54.01 25.04
N GLN A 720 -33.59 54.99 25.50
CA GLN A 720 -34.52 55.75 24.66
C GLN A 720 -33.81 56.70 23.71
N SER A 721 -34.51 57.10 22.64
CA SER A 721 -34.00 58.10 21.67
C SER A 721 -32.60 57.79 21.12
N ALA A 722 -32.27 56.51 20.96
CA ALA A 722 -30.94 56.03 20.61
C ALA A 722 -30.96 55.05 19.44
N TYR A 723 -29.82 54.88 18.78
CA TYR A 723 -29.62 53.89 17.72
C TYR A 723 -28.66 52.81 18.20
N TRP A 724 -29.16 51.59 18.36
CA TRP A 724 -28.42 50.42 18.81
C TRP A 724 -28.15 49.42 17.68
N ILE A 725 -26.98 48.80 17.73
CA ILE A 725 -26.59 47.70 16.83
C ILE A 725 -26.09 46.51 17.66
N MET A 726 -26.71 45.35 17.44
CA MET A 726 -26.26 44.08 18.00
C MET A 726 -25.58 43.24 16.95
N ARG A 727 -24.32 42.86 17.16
CA ARG A 727 -23.58 41.92 16.30
C ARG A 727 -23.69 40.50 16.85
N LEU A 728 -24.08 39.57 15.96
CA LEU A 728 -24.19 38.14 16.23
C LEU A 728 -22.83 37.43 16.09
N PRO A 729 -22.64 36.25 16.73
CA PRO A 729 -21.47 35.41 16.52
C PRO A 729 -21.27 35.03 15.04
N TYR A 730 -20.01 34.97 14.61
CA TYR A 730 -19.67 34.48 13.27
C TYR A 730 -19.65 32.95 13.22
N ILE A 731 -19.06 32.28 14.23
CA ILE A 731 -19.11 30.82 14.38
C ILE A 731 -19.90 30.47 15.64
N TYR A 732 -20.84 29.52 15.52
CA TYR A 732 -21.61 29.01 16.65
C TYR A 732 -20.94 27.78 17.27
N VAL A 733 -20.70 27.74 18.59
CA VAL A 733 -19.95 26.67 19.27
C VAL A 733 -20.59 26.30 20.61
N ALA A 734 -20.92 25.02 20.79
CA ALA A 734 -21.28 24.42 22.08
C ALA A 734 -20.25 23.31 22.42
N ASP A 735 -19.90 23.13 23.69
CA ASP A 735 -19.07 22.02 24.17
C ASP A 735 -17.74 21.75 23.41
N LYS A 736 -17.15 22.82 22.85
CA LYS A 736 -15.93 22.87 22.01
C LYS A 736 -16.09 22.48 20.54
N GLU A 737 -17.29 22.10 20.08
CA GLU A 737 -17.54 21.79 18.68
C GLU A 737 -18.22 22.97 17.95
N PRO A 738 -17.67 23.42 16.81
CA PRO A 738 -18.29 24.42 15.97
C PRO A 738 -19.43 23.82 15.13
N TYR A 739 -20.56 24.52 15.05
CA TYR A 739 -21.65 24.17 14.14
C TYR A 739 -21.32 24.63 12.72
N PRO A 740 -21.35 23.71 11.73
CA PRO A 740 -21.17 24.08 10.34
C PRO A 740 -22.35 24.90 9.82
N VAL A 741 -22.15 25.57 8.69
CA VAL A 741 -23.21 26.31 7.99
C VAL A 741 -24.35 25.35 7.63
N ASN A 742 -25.56 25.66 8.08
CA ASN A 742 -26.75 24.87 7.82
C ASN A 742 -27.88 25.76 7.25
N PRO A 743 -28.47 25.45 6.08
CA PRO A 743 -29.56 26.24 5.50
C PRO A 743 -30.82 26.33 6.39
N ALA A 744 -31.05 25.36 7.28
CA ALA A 744 -32.18 25.36 8.22
C ALA A 744 -31.88 26.13 9.53
N ALA A 745 -30.71 26.77 9.62
CA ALA A 745 -30.34 27.62 10.75
C ALA A 745 -31.21 28.88 10.80
N ARG A 746 -31.66 29.25 12.01
CA ARG A 746 -32.62 30.35 12.20
C ARG A 746 -32.35 31.16 13.47
N LEU A 747 -32.63 32.46 13.40
CA LEU A 747 -32.88 33.32 14.53
C LEU A 747 -34.37 33.24 14.84
N LEU A 748 -34.72 32.73 16.02
CA LEU A 748 -36.10 32.49 16.43
C LEU A 748 -36.85 33.80 16.63
N GLN A 749 -38.16 33.79 16.35
CA GLN A 749 -39.06 34.93 16.57
C GLN A 749 -39.06 35.44 18.03
N GLY A 750 -39.55 36.66 18.25
CA GLY A 750 -39.58 37.30 19.57
C GLY A 750 -38.27 38.02 19.94
N VAL A 751 -37.43 38.31 18.94
CA VAL A 751 -36.16 39.04 19.10
C VAL A 751 -36.38 40.47 19.58
N PHE A 752 -37.39 41.15 19.03
CA PHE A 752 -37.68 42.56 19.31
C PHE A 752 -38.90 42.66 20.22
N GLY A 753 -38.83 43.49 21.26
CA GLY A 753 -39.95 43.77 22.15
C GLY A 753 -40.09 45.26 22.44
N VAL A 754 -41.30 45.69 22.79
CA VAL A 754 -41.60 47.04 23.27
C VAL A 754 -42.51 46.94 24.49
N THR A 755 -42.11 47.56 25.59
CA THR A 755 -42.86 47.57 26.86
C THR A 755 -43.04 48.99 27.38
N GLU A 756 -44.10 49.25 28.14
CA GLU A 756 -44.30 50.54 28.80
C GLU A 756 -43.20 50.80 29.84
N MET A 757 -42.70 52.04 29.92
CA MET A 757 -41.84 52.42 31.03
C MET A 757 -42.69 52.63 32.28
N GLU A 758 -42.46 51.84 33.33
CA GLU A 758 -42.99 52.14 34.66
C GLU A 758 -42.26 53.40 35.16
N GLN A 759 -43.02 54.50 35.36
CA GLN A 759 -42.52 55.78 35.88
C GLN A 759 -42.21 55.73 37.36
#